data_AF-A0A4Y8PDG5-F1
#
_entry.id   AF-A0A4Y8PDG5-F1
#
_cell.length_a   1.000
_cell.length_b   1.000
_cell.length_c   1.000
_cell.angle_alpha   90.00
_cell.angle_beta   90.00
_cell.angle_gamma   90.00
#
_symmetry.space_group_name_H-M   'P 1'
#
loop_
_entity.id
_entity.type
_entity.pdbx_description
1 polymer ?
#
loop_
_entity_poly.entity_id
_entity_poly.type
_entity_poly.pdbx_seq_one_letter_code
_entity_poly.pdbx_strand_id
1 'polypeptide(L)'
;MRQMKLFGKIQIGNQLLDFPSLLLTLLIFFGCVLRAMAFSVHWLPISEKIEVGKESHLSLLFEDCLPQEEVRPPKISFLEFGDPVVNRVGHSHLIYEFPVIAQQAGNYIIPPFLIATDHGLIEAAPMSLNVTEEKFFALPADAIDARVIVPQGILWIGQPFAIEYRLLAHSGTFLDITSQPEWNPKDFLANRWGKPQRIVLNSNGSYASGLRYTTTLLPLKSGKIVLPSITQQLTLEIERLGHGLFSQPLVKAIRATTEPKTIEISPLPAPIPKDFSEAIGNFKLSCKVNPIDAVQGEPISITIKIEGIGNWAVPWKLKDFPECKGLRIINSKPFRQIDPESLFNGVLKMELVLIPDIYGEIDIPSYSFTYFDTTLGEYQTLKSDPFHISIKKSSSTVELADNKQNESSNNLSLTNPGYPRDMMPIGPLFGSTTGLAPFSPYAIGEEAILLTSLFLILWIYLSWEKASCDPAITKKKRAALSLKLTAQSLAKVKTAEELYQIMLLWQKAFKEFWEIPHAFPDENIIEKQLVNRFPRNLTLAKKWISLWHESQLCLYSPTLSPSSQWINDALELARKLPRVTPPIKAIFSPSNLFPFFLYAALFFTFVLIPFKNNPIFCSPARQELSDSGRFPFFIPLKDNPSRKQLTAPLYFAHSNLFCPIYSLFGSLARFPSSEEAIAEYQNGDFPKAAETWGKKALLQPLDWKTRNNLGLVFAQQEQWPKALGEWTAAFLLAPRDPVVAWNFNLALSKNPGADIQLLTLSKKNLLNKIKAFFSPGEWERIVSLSLFSLFFFFGLALLSAFRKIPLHSFVLIGLIMFSTLSCLSFWEFVSYGIFTDPFSGIIVQDSFIRSVPTEIQQQNLPVKAGSVVKIKKTYLGWYMIEFINGQKGWIRSQNVTLFYKPPQELAPPKEKPFYLSIFPP
;
A
#
# COMPACT_ATOMS: atom_id res chain seq x y z
N MET A 1 47.63 -9.39 41.64
CA MET A 1 46.52 -10.19 41.07
C MET A 1 45.53 -10.57 42.18
N ARG A 2 44.50 -9.75 42.42
CA ARG A 2 43.30 -10.13 43.20
C ARG A 2 42.13 -9.87 42.25
N GLN A 3 41.52 -10.93 41.74
CA GLN A 3 40.42 -10.85 40.80
C GLN A 3 39.23 -10.11 41.45
N MET A 4 38.82 -9.00 40.83
CA MET A 4 37.54 -8.33 41.09
C MET A 4 36.41 -9.28 40.68
N LYS A 5 35.81 -9.98 41.65
CA LYS A 5 34.51 -10.65 41.48
C LYS A 5 33.42 -9.56 41.41
N LEU A 6 33.14 -9.06 40.22
CA LEU A 6 32.24 -7.94 39.98
C LEU A 6 30.76 -8.32 39.77
N PHE A 7 30.40 -9.60 39.88
CA PHE A 7 29.03 -10.06 39.70
C PHE A 7 28.61 -10.97 40.85
N GLY A 8 27.90 -10.39 41.82
CA GLY A 8 27.29 -11.13 42.91
C GLY A 8 26.05 -11.91 42.43
N LYS A 9 25.96 -13.18 42.81
CA LYS A 9 24.80 -14.05 42.57
C LYS A 9 23.56 -13.43 43.21
N ILE A 10 22.48 -13.28 42.43
CA ILE A 10 21.20 -12.77 42.94
C ILE A 10 20.35 -13.99 43.29
N GLN A 11 19.99 -14.13 44.58
CA GLN A 11 19.16 -15.23 45.05
C GLN A 11 17.68 -14.83 44.94
N ILE A 12 16.95 -15.46 44.02
CA ILE A 12 15.49 -15.34 43.90
C ILE A 12 14.89 -16.71 44.24
N GLY A 13 14.34 -16.84 45.44
CA GLY A 13 13.86 -18.13 45.96
C GLY A 13 15.01 -19.12 46.23
N ASN A 14 14.84 -20.38 45.81
CA ASN A 14 15.84 -21.45 45.99
C ASN A 14 16.84 -21.58 44.82
N GLN A 15 16.77 -20.71 43.81
CA GLN A 15 17.70 -20.76 42.67
C GLN A 15 18.68 -19.59 42.70
N LEU A 16 19.95 -19.90 42.46
CA LEU A 16 21.04 -18.96 42.25
C LEU A 16 21.14 -18.73 40.74
N LEU A 17 20.67 -17.58 40.25
CA LEU A 17 20.90 -17.17 38.87
C LEU A 17 21.99 -16.10 38.80
N ASP A 18 22.90 -16.26 37.85
CA ASP A 18 23.95 -15.29 37.55
C ASP A 18 23.35 -14.11 36.75
N PHE A 19 23.84 -12.90 36.99
CA PHE A 19 23.38 -11.67 36.32
C PHE A 19 23.31 -11.76 34.78
N PRO A 20 24.30 -12.31 34.05
CA PRO A 20 24.22 -12.46 32.60
C PRO A 20 23.16 -13.46 32.15
N SER A 21 22.86 -14.50 32.94
CA SER A 21 21.83 -15.49 32.57
C SER A 21 20.41 -14.96 32.79
N LEU A 22 20.19 -14.00 33.69
CA LEU A 22 18.90 -13.32 33.85
C LEU A 22 18.61 -12.35 32.69
N LEU A 23 19.63 -11.64 32.21
CA LEU A 23 19.54 -10.80 31.00
C LEU A 23 19.29 -11.66 29.75
N LEU A 24 20.02 -12.78 29.63
CA LEU A 24 19.91 -13.71 28.51
C LEU A 24 18.56 -14.46 28.50
N THR A 25 18.03 -14.86 29.66
CA THR A 25 16.72 -15.51 29.75
C THR A 25 15.57 -14.56 29.47
N LEU A 26 15.66 -13.28 29.86
CA LEU A 26 14.71 -12.25 29.43
C LEU A 26 14.76 -12.03 27.91
N LEU A 27 15.96 -12.03 27.30
CA LEU A 27 16.11 -11.93 25.85
C LEU A 27 15.59 -13.18 25.11
N ILE A 28 15.83 -14.39 25.63
CA ILE A 28 15.39 -15.66 25.02
C ILE A 28 13.88 -15.88 25.20
N PHE A 29 13.31 -15.52 26.36
CA PHE A 29 11.87 -15.68 26.62
C PHE A 29 11.03 -14.78 25.70
N PHE A 30 11.57 -13.63 25.29
CA PHE A 30 10.95 -12.79 24.26
C PHE A 30 11.22 -13.28 22.81
N GLY A 31 12.27 -14.08 22.58
CA GLY A 31 12.56 -14.68 21.26
C GLY A 31 11.79 -15.96 20.93
N CYS A 32 11.35 -16.74 21.93
CA CYS A 32 10.82 -18.10 21.72
C CYS A 32 9.28 -18.23 21.53
N VAL A 33 8.54 -17.14 21.32
CA VAL A 33 7.07 -17.21 21.13
C VAL A 33 6.64 -17.56 19.69
N LEU A 34 7.55 -17.80 18.74
CA LEU A 34 7.19 -18.14 17.35
C LEU A 34 7.38 -19.63 17.04
N ARG A 35 6.27 -20.36 16.85
CA ARG A 35 6.23 -21.67 16.18
C ARG A 35 6.42 -21.48 14.67
N ALA A 36 7.25 -22.30 14.02
CA ALA A 36 7.31 -22.41 12.56
C ALA A 36 6.17 -23.31 12.05
N MET A 37 5.35 -22.81 11.13
CA MET A 37 4.45 -23.60 10.26
C MET A 37 5.12 -23.70 8.88
N ALA A 38 5.08 -24.86 8.23
CA ALA A 38 5.61 -25.07 6.87
C ALA A 38 4.49 -24.90 5.84
N PHE A 39 4.74 -24.21 4.72
CA PHE A 39 3.78 -23.84 3.68
C PHE A 39 4.26 -24.30 2.29
N SER A 40 3.36 -24.67 1.36
CA SER A 40 3.71 -25.25 0.03
C SER A 40 2.72 -24.88 -1.10
N VAL A 41 3.18 -24.87 -2.36
CA VAL A 41 2.33 -24.68 -3.56
C VAL A 41 2.71 -25.68 -4.66
N HIS A 42 1.75 -26.47 -5.17
CA HIS A 42 2.00 -27.49 -6.20
C HIS A 42 0.77 -27.86 -7.05
N TRP A 43 1.00 -28.44 -8.24
CA TRP A 43 -0.06 -28.85 -9.18
C TRP A 43 -0.71 -30.19 -8.81
N LEU A 44 -2.01 -30.32 -9.08
CA LEU A 44 -2.80 -31.53 -8.92
C LEU A 44 -3.63 -31.82 -10.19
N PRO A 45 -3.47 -32.99 -10.83
CA PRO A 45 -2.35 -33.92 -10.70
C PRO A 45 -1.03 -33.32 -11.20
N ILE A 46 0.11 -33.92 -10.86
CA ILE A 46 1.45 -33.47 -11.31
C ILE A 46 1.61 -33.59 -12.85
N SER A 47 0.77 -34.39 -13.50
CA SER A 47 0.68 -34.54 -14.96
C SER A 47 -0.74 -34.82 -15.42
N GLU A 48 -1.17 -34.23 -16.55
CA GLU A 48 -2.55 -34.34 -17.04
C GLU A 48 -2.65 -34.51 -18.57
N LYS A 49 -3.75 -35.12 -19.03
CA LYS A 49 -4.09 -35.30 -20.45
C LYS A 49 -5.26 -34.41 -20.83
N ILE A 50 -5.13 -33.59 -21.86
CA ILE A 50 -6.16 -32.63 -22.30
C ILE A 50 -6.38 -32.72 -23.83
N GLU A 51 -7.52 -32.22 -24.32
CA GLU A 51 -7.90 -32.30 -25.74
C GLU A 51 -7.74 -30.94 -26.45
N VAL A 52 -7.33 -30.94 -27.72
CA VAL A 52 -7.19 -29.72 -28.53
C VAL A 52 -8.55 -29.06 -28.73
N GLY A 53 -8.68 -27.78 -28.39
CA GLY A 53 -9.90 -26.99 -28.61
C GLY A 53 -10.99 -27.15 -27.55
N LYS A 54 -10.88 -28.11 -26.62
CA LYS A 54 -11.73 -28.19 -25.42
C LYS A 54 -11.10 -27.42 -24.25
N GLU A 55 -11.96 -26.83 -23.45
CA GLU A 55 -11.61 -26.24 -22.16
C GLU A 55 -11.45 -27.35 -21.11
N SER A 56 -10.24 -27.49 -20.57
CA SER A 56 -9.91 -28.38 -19.45
C SER A 56 -9.51 -27.56 -18.22
N HIS A 57 -9.70 -28.08 -17.00
CA HIS A 57 -9.37 -27.35 -15.78
C HIS A 57 -8.14 -27.94 -15.08
N LEU A 58 -7.06 -27.16 -14.96
CA LEU A 58 -5.85 -27.55 -14.22
C LEU A 58 -5.92 -26.99 -12.79
N SER A 59 -5.63 -27.82 -11.79
CA SER A 59 -5.71 -27.41 -10.37
C SER A 59 -4.33 -27.11 -9.78
N LEU A 60 -4.17 -25.91 -9.21
CA LEU A 60 -2.99 -25.50 -8.44
C LEU A 60 -3.37 -25.38 -6.96
N LEU A 61 -2.77 -26.21 -6.11
CA LEU A 61 -3.04 -26.29 -4.67
C LEU A 61 -2.06 -25.42 -3.87
N PHE A 62 -2.61 -24.62 -2.97
CA PHE A 62 -1.91 -23.87 -1.94
C PHE A 62 -2.16 -24.51 -0.58
N GLU A 63 -1.11 -24.94 0.10
CA GLU A 63 -1.15 -25.52 1.44
C GLU A 63 -0.61 -24.53 2.46
N ASP A 64 -1.45 -24.18 3.44
CA ASP A 64 -1.16 -23.24 4.53
C ASP A 64 -0.59 -21.90 4.04
N CYS A 65 -0.97 -21.49 2.83
CA CYS A 65 -0.65 -20.20 2.22
C CYS A 65 -1.77 -19.70 1.29
N LEU A 66 -1.80 -18.39 1.04
CA LEU A 66 -2.79 -17.70 0.23
C LEU A 66 -2.07 -16.78 -0.78
N PRO A 67 -2.37 -16.85 -2.08
CA PRO A 67 -1.78 -15.94 -3.06
C PRO A 67 -2.21 -14.48 -2.82
N GLN A 68 -1.26 -13.56 -2.90
CA GLN A 68 -1.42 -12.11 -2.71
C GLN A 68 -1.74 -11.36 -4.01
N GLU A 69 -1.41 -11.97 -5.14
CA GLU A 69 -1.68 -11.46 -6.48
C GLU A 69 -2.57 -12.46 -7.22
N GLU A 70 -3.17 -12.01 -8.32
CA GLU A 70 -3.87 -12.92 -9.23
C GLU A 70 -2.84 -13.88 -9.85
N VAL A 71 -2.91 -15.16 -9.46
CA VAL A 71 -1.98 -16.18 -9.91
C VAL A 71 -2.19 -16.38 -11.41
N ARG A 72 -1.20 -16.02 -12.22
CA ARG A 72 -1.23 -16.22 -13.67
C ARG A 72 -0.08 -17.14 -14.07
N PRO A 73 -0.36 -18.33 -14.61
CA PRO A 73 0.67 -19.20 -15.16
C PRO A 73 1.47 -18.48 -16.26
N PRO A 74 2.75 -18.83 -16.45
CA PRO A 74 3.56 -18.26 -17.51
C PRO A 74 2.92 -18.53 -18.88
N LYS A 75 3.04 -17.58 -19.81
CA LYS A 75 2.54 -17.76 -21.18
C LYS A 75 3.35 -18.85 -21.88
N ILE A 76 2.66 -19.88 -22.37
CA ILE A 76 3.25 -20.98 -23.13
C ILE A 76 2.65 -20.95 -24.54
N SER A 77 3.48 -21.09 -25.56
CA SER A 77 3.01 -21.11 -26.95
C SER A 77 1.98 -22.22 -27.15
N PHE A 78 0.86 -21.89 -27.80
CA PHE A 78 -0.24 -22.81 -28.13
C PHE A 78 -1.07 -23.33 -26.93
N LEU A 79 -0.88 -22.78 -25.73
CA LEU A 79 -1.75 -22.98 -24.56
C LEU A 79 -2.30 -21.64 -24.08
N GLU A 80 -3.62 -21.49 -24.07
CA GLU A 80 -4.30 -20.32 -23.54
C GLU A 80 -4.93 -20.64 -22.18
N PHE A 81 -4.52 -19.89 -21.16
CA PHE A 81 -5.09 -19.96 -19.81
C PHE A 81 -6.15 -18.85 -19.67
N GLY A 82 -7.36 -19.24 -19.27
CA GLY A 82 -8.42 -18.30 -18.88
C GLY A 82 -8.34 -17.91 -17.40
N ASP A 83 -9.30 -17.11 -16.96
CA ASP A 83 -9.36 -16.64 -15.59
C ASP A 83 -9.64 -17.81 -14.61
N PRO A 84 -8.89 -17.93 -13.51
CA PRO A 84 -9.03 -19.06 -12.61
C PRO A 84 -10.33 -19.01 -11.80
N VAL A 85 -10.95 -20.18 -11.63
CA VAL A 85 -12.01 -20.40 -10.65
C VAL A 85 -11.37 -20.79 -9.32
N VAL A 86 -11.62 -20.02 -8.27
CA VAL A 86 -11.00 -20.24 -6.96
C VAL A 86 -11.92 -21.03 -6.04
N ASN A 87 -11.54 -22.27 -5.76
CA ASN A 87 -12.25 -23.18 -4.87
C ASN A 87 -11.52 -23.29 -3.51
N ARG A 88 -12.13 -22.74 -2.45
CA ARG A 88 -11.58 -22.85 -1.08
C ARG A 88 -12.05 -24.14 -0.43
N VAL A 89 -11.13 -25.08 -0.23
CA VAL A 89 -11.40 -26.37 0.43
C VAL A 89 -10.88 -26.31 1.88
N GLY A 90 -11.66 -25.71 2.79
CA GLY A 90 -11.31 -25.63 4.21
C GLY A 90 -10.47 -24.40 4.60
N HIS A 91 -9.81 -24.45 5.77
CA HIS A 91 -9.03 -23.33 6.33
C HIS A 91 -7.55 -23.32 5.91
N SER A 92 -7.00 -24.46 5.49
CA SER A 92 -5.57 -24.67 5.18
C SER A 92 -5.27 -24.96 3.71
N HIS A 93 -6.28 -25.20 2.87
CA HIS A 93 -6.08 -25.58 1.46
C HIS A 93 -6.90 -24.69 0.53
N LEU A 94 -6.26 -24.14 -0.50
CA LEU A 94 -6.90 -23.32 -1.51
C LEU A 94 -6.50 -23.81 -2.91
N ILE A 95 -7.49 -24.04 -3.77
CA ILE A 95 -7.29 -24.59 -5.11
C ILE A 95 -7.65 -23.52 -6.14
N TYR A 96 -6.71 -23.20 -7.02
CA TYR A 96 -6.95 -22.44 -8.25
C TYR A 96 -7.20 -23.41 -9.39
N GLU A 97 -8.40 -23.40 -9.96
CA GLU A 97 -8.75 -24.15 -11.17
C GLU A 97 -8.61 -23.24 -12.38
N PHE A 98 -7.56 -23.44 -13.16
CA PHE A 98 -7.32 -22.69 -14.39
C PHE A 98 -8.01 -23.37 -15.58
N PRO A 99 -8.97 -22.73 -16.25
CA PRO A 99 -9.42 -23.20 -17.55
C PRO A 99 -8.29 -23.04 -18.57
N VAL A 100 -7.99 -24.08 -19.32
CA VAL A 100 -6.92 -24.14 -20.30
C VAL A 100 -7.46 -24.70 -21.60
N ILE A 101 -7.19 -23.98 -22.70
CA ILE A 101 -7.50 -24.42 -24.06
C ILE A 101 -6.17 -24.61 -24.80
N ALA A 102 -5.95 -25.83 -25.31
CA ALA A 102 -4.80 -26.14 -26.14
C ALA A 102 -5.14 -25.94 -27.63
N GLN A 103 -4.29 -25.23 -28.35
CA GLN A 103 -4.48 -24.92 -29.77
C GLN A 103 -3.86 -25.96 -30.70
N GLN A 104 -2.88 -26.73 -30.22
CA GLN A 104 -2.16 -27.73 -31.00
C GLN A 104 -1.87 -28.98 -30.17
N ALA A 105 -1.86 -30.15 -30.81
CA ALA A 105 -1.53 -31.42 -30.15
C ALA A 105 -0.01 -31.53 -29.91
N GLY A 106 0.37 -32.09 -28.76
CA GLY A 106 1.77 -32.20 -28.36
C GLY A 106 1.97 -32.34 -26.85
N ASN A 107 3.22 -32.51 -26.45
CA ASN A 107 3.61 -32.52 -25.03
C ASN A 107 4.11 -31.13 -24.64
N TYR A 108 3.51 -30.54 -23.61
CA TYR A 108 3.84 -29.22 -23.09
C TYR A 108 4.29 -29.30 -21.64
N ILE A 109 5.21 -28.40 -21.23
CA ILE A 109 5.67 -28.30 -19.85
C ILE A 109 5.40 -26.87 -19.37
N ILE A 110 4.67 -26.74 -18.27
CA ILE A 110 4.56 -25.49 -17.53
C ILE A 110 5.84 -25.32 -16.72
N PRO A 111 6.69 -24.32 -17.01
CA PRO A 111 7.93 -24.11 -16.27
C PRO A 111 7.64 -23.66 -14.84
N PRO A 112 8.57 -23.84 -13.89
CA PRO A 112 8.35 -23.34 -12.55
C PRO A 112 8.26 -21.81 -12.57
N PHE A 113 7.39 -21.27 -11.72
CA PHE A 113 7.16 -19.83 -11.63
C PHE A 113 6.89 -19.40 -10.20
N LEU A 114 7.31 -18.19 -9.87
CA LEU A 114 7.16 -17.62 -8.54
C LEU A 114 5.77 -17.03 -8.35
N ILE A 115 5.15 -17.37 -7.24
CA ILE A 115 3.81 -16.90 -6.86
C ILE A 115 3.95 -16.15 -5.55
N ALA A 116 3.49 -14.90 -5.53
CA ALA A 116 3.43 -14.11 -4.32
C ALA A 116 2.33 -14.67 -3.41
N THR A 117 2.70 -15.15 -2.23
CA THR A 117 1.76 -15.62 -1.19
C THR A 117 1.88 -14.79 0.09
N ASP A 118 0.93 -14.97 1.00
CA ASP A 118 0.94 -14.42 2.37
C ASP A 118 2.16 -14.84 3.19
N HIS A 119 2.88 -15.88 2.75
CA HIS A 119 4.14 -16.35 3.32
C HIS A 119 5.40 -15.97 2.52
N GLY A 120 5.26 -15.19 1.43
CA GLY A 120 6.36 -14.75 0.57
C GLY A 120 6.27 -15.33 -0.85
N LEU A 121 7.32 -15.12 -1.65
CA LEU A 121 7.40 -15.70 -2.99
C LEU A 121 7.68 -17.21 -2.88
N ILE A 122 6.74 -18.02 -3.32
CA ILE A 122 6.85 -19.48 -3.37
C ILE A 122 6.95 -19.90 -4.84
N GLU A 123 7.89 -20.79 -5.16
CA GLU A 123 8.03 -21.36 -6.49
C GLU A 123 7.07 -22.55 -6.67
N ALA A 124 6.15 -22.46 -7.63
CA ALA A 124 5.34 -23.60 -8.04
C ALA A 124 6.19 -24.54 -8.92
N ALA A 125 6.21 -25.83 -8.57
CA ALA A 125 6.94 -26.85 -9.33
C ALA A 125 6.42 -26.99 -10.78
N PRO A 126 7.26 -27.43 -11.74
CA PRO A 126 6.83 -27.61 -13.12
C PRO A 126 5.78 -28.72 -13.28
N MET A 127 4.88 -28.57 -14.27
CA MET A 127 3.83 -29.54 -14.61
C MET A 127 3.92 -29.98 -16.06
N SER A 128 3.68 -31.27 -16.33
CA SER A 128 3.69 -31.83 -17.70
C SER A 128 2.28 -32.11 -18.23
N LEU A 129 1.97 -31.68 -19.46
CA LEU A 129 0.68 -31.81 -20.13
C LEU A 129 0.82 -32.58 -21.44
N ASN A 130 -0.07 -33.53 -21.71
CA ASN A 130 -0.13 -34.27 -22.97
C ASN A 130 -1.45 -33.96 -23.70
N VAL A 131 -1.37 -33.31 -24.85
CA VAL A 131 -2.52 -32.80 -25.60
C VAL A 131 -2.84 -33.70 -26.80
N THR A 132 -4.06 -34.23 -26.86
CA THR A 132 -4.57 -35.09 -27.94
C THR A 132 -5.65 -34.39 -28.78
N GLU A 133 -5.80 -34.70 -30.07
CA GLU A 133 -6.82 -34.06 -30.93
C GLU A 133 -8.26 -34.53 -30.62
N GLU A 134 -9.22 -33.60 -30.72
CA GLU A 134 -10.66 -33.85 -30.52
C GLU A 134 -11.32 -34.50 -31.75
N LYS A 135 -12.18 -35.50 -31.53
CA LYS A 135 -13.03 -36.08 -32.58
C LYS A 135 -14.38 -35.37 -32.63
N PHE A 136 -14.54 -34.44 -33.58
CA PHE A 136 -15.84 -33.82 -33.87
C PHE A 136 -16.84 -34.84 -34.45
N PHE A 137 -18.07 -34.84 -33.94
CA PHE A 137 -19.20 -35.41 -34.67
C PHE A 137 -19.68 -34.39 -35.71
N ALA A 138 -19.30 -34.60 -36.97
CA ALA A 138 -19.77 -33.78 -38.08
C ALA A 138 -21.29 -33.88 -38.21
N LEU A 139 -21.96 -32.73 -38.27
CA LEU A 139 -23.32 -32.64 -38.81
C LEU A 139 -23.29 -32.09 -40.23
N PRO A 140 -24.31 -32.38 -41.05
CA PRO A 140 -24.31 -32.05 -42.46
C PRO A 140 -24.11 -30.55 -42.68
N ALA A 141 -23.35 -30.19 -43.72
CA ALA A 141 -22.99 -28.82 -44.08
C ALA A 141 -24.18 -27.85 -44.31
N ASP A 142 -25.41 -28.38 -44.39
CA ASP A 142 -26.62 -27.66 -44.82
C ASP A 142 -27.38 -26.93 -43.69
N ALA A 143 -26.84 -26.79 -42.47
CA ALA A 143 -27.58 -26.17 -41.36
C ALA A 143 -27.65 -24.64 -41.45
N ILE A 144 -26.60 -23.97 -41.93
CA ILE A 144 -26.51 -22.49 -42.05
C ILE A 144 -25.88 -22.07 -43.37
N ASP A 145 -26.44 -21.01 -43.92
CA ASP A 145 -25.91 -20.31 -45.09
C ASP A 145 -25.26 -18.98 -44.67
N ALA A 146 -23.96 -18.84 -44.93
CA ALA A 146 -23.16 -17.67 -44.59
C ALA A 146 -22.67 -16.99 -45.86
N ARG A 147 -23.04 -15.72 -46.10
CA ARG A 147 -22.70 -15.00 -47.33
C ARG A 147 -22.20 -13.59 -47.09
N VAL A 148 -21.30 -13.15 -47.97
CA VAL A 148 -20.84 -11.75 -48.02
C VAL A 148 -21.37 -11.06 -49.27
N ILE A 149 -22.06 -9.94 -49.05
CA ILE A 149 -22.61 -9.09 -50.09
C ILE A 149 -21.74 -7.85 -50.19
N VAL A 150 -21.34 -7.56 -51.42
CA VAL A 150 -20.46 -6.45 -51.79
C VAL A 150 -21.29 -5.56 -52.73
N PRO A 151 -21.14 -4.23 -52.67
CA PRO A 151 -21.88 -3.31 -53.50
C PRO A 151 -21.65 -3.58 -54.99
N GLN A 152 -22.69 -3.39 -55.80
CA GLN A 152 -22.61 -3.47 -57.25
C GLN A 152 -22.19 -2.10 -57.79
N GLY A 153 -21.07 -2.04 -58.51
CA GLY A 153 -20.53 -0.80 -59.07
C GLY A 153 -19.03 -0.86 -59.25
N ILE A 154 -18.47 0.18 -59.87
CA ILE A 154 -17.02 0.36 -59.99
C ILE A 154 -16.49 0.80 -58.62
N LEU A 155 -15.51 0.08 -58.09
CA LEU A 155 -14.83 0.42 -56.85
C LEU A 155 -13.44 0.94 -57.16
N TRP A 156 -13.13 2.16 -56.70
CA TRP A 156 -11.83 2.77 -56.93
C TRP A 156 -10.86 2.47 -55.78
N ILE A 157 -9.57 2.43 -56.09
CA ILE A 157 -8.53 2.38 -55.05
C ILE A 157 -8.67 3.57 -54.09
N GLY A 158 -8.59 3.32 -52.78
CA GLY A 158 -8.78 4.34 -51.75
C GLY A 158 -10.23 4.81 -51.51
N GLN A 159 -11.22 4.30 -52.23
CA GLN A 159 -12.64 4.61 -51.97
C GLN A 159 -13.18 3.77 -50.81
N PRO A 160 -13.75 4.37 -49.74
CA PRO A 160 -14.45 3.61 -48.72
C PRO A 160 -15.78 3.06 -49.26
N PHE A 161 -16.04 1.76 -49.07
CA PHE A 161 -17.30 1.12 -49.46
C PHE A 161 -17.80 0.16 -48.37
N ALA A 162 -19.11 0.06 -48.20
CA ALA A 162 -19.72 -0.81 -47.19
C ALA A 162 -19.93 -2.23 -47.72
N ILE A 163 -19.73 -3.25 -46.89
CA ILE A 163 -20.09 -4.64 -47.17
C ILE A 163 -21.09 -5.16 -46.12
N GLU A 164 -21.87 -6.16 -46.51
CA GLU A 164 -22.80 -6.84 -45.61
C GLU A 164 -22.41 -8.30 -45.43
N TYR A 165 -22.36 -8.76 -44.18
CA TYR A 165 -22.23 -10.17 -43.83
C TYR A 165 -23.58 -10.69 -43.33
N ARG A 166 -24.12 -11.72 -43.99
CA ARG A 166 -25.43 -12.32 -43.69
C ARG A 166 -25.27 -13.77 -43.29
N LEU A 167 -25.95 -14.14 -42.21
CA LEU A 167 -26.07 -15.50 -41.70
C LEU A 167 -27.55 -15.90 -41.70
N LEU A 168 -27.87 -17.03 -42.30
CA LEU A 168 -29.23 -17.56 -42.41
C LEU A 168 -29.29 -18.99 -41.87
N ALA A 169 -30.12 -19.24 -40.85
CA ALA A 169 -30.31 -20.57 -40.28
C ALA A 169 -31.51 -21.28 -40.90
N HIS A 170 -31.30 -22.48 -41.47
CA HIS A 170 -32.35 -23.28 -42.12
C HIS A 170 -33.33 -23.86 -41.09
N SER A 171 -32.84 -24.15 -39.87
CA SER A 171 -33.62 -24.60 -38.72
C SER A 171 -33.05 -24.00 -37.42
N GLY A 172 -33.94 -23.68 -36.48
CA GLY A 172 -33.57 -23.08 -35.20
C GLY A 172 -33.42 -21.56 -35.19
N THR A 173 -33.21 -21.01 -34.00
CA THR A 173 -33.05 -19.56 -33.76
C THR A 173 -31.71 -19.26 -33.10
N PHE A 174 -31.08 -18.14 -33.48
CA PHE A 174 -29.84 -17.68 -32.85
C PHE A 174 -30.13 -17.19 -31.42
N LEU A 175 -29.63 -17.91 -30.42
CA LEU A 175 -29.88 -17.62 -29.00
C LEU A 175 -28.92 -16.54 -28.48
N ASP A 176 -27.62 -16.74 -28.70
CA ASP A 176 -26.54 -15.86 -28.29
C ASP A 176 -25.87 -15.20 -29.50
N ILE A 177 -25.88 -13.86 -29.53
CA ILE A 177 -25.16 -13.05 -30.52
C ILE A 177 -23.99 -12.36 -29.80
N THR A 178 -23.18 -13.15 -29.09
CA THR A 178 -22.04 -12.65 -28.30
C THR A 178 -20.74 -12.64 -29.08
N SER A 179 -20.55 -13.59 -30.01
CA SER A 179 -19.39 -13.63 -30.89
C SER A 179 -19.47 -12.56 -31.98
N GLN A 180 -18.36 -11.88 -32.26
CA GLN A 180 -18.24 -11.00 -33.42
C GLN A 180 -17.72 -11.77 -34.64
N PRO A 181 -18.05 -11.35 -35.88
CA PRO A 181 -17.49 -11.97 -37.08
C PRO A 181 -15.98 -11.77 -37.13
N GLU A 182 -15.23 -12.87 -37.24
CA GLU A 182 -13.77 -12.87 -37.29
C GLU A 182 -13.28 -12.96 -38.74
N TRP A 183 -12.32 -12.11 -39.08
CA TRP A 183 -11.67 -12.08 -40.40
C TRP A 183 -10.35 -11.28 -40.33
N ASN A 184 -9.50 -11.43 -41.35
CA ASN A 184 -8.24 -10.68 -41.45
C ASN A 184 -8.00 -10.16 -42.89
N PRO A 185 -8.60 -9.01 -43.26
CA PRO A 185 -8.50 -8.48 -44.61
C PRO A 185 -7.20 -7.68 -44.83
N LYS A 186 -6.08 -8.37 -45.11
CA LYS A 186 -4.74 -7.76 -45.26
C LYS A 186 -4.64 -6.65 -46.31
N ASP A 187 -5.43 -6.72 -47.38
CA ASP A 187 -5.42 -5.75 -48.48
C ASP A 187 -6.46 -4.62 -48.31
N PHE A 188 -7.17 -4.57 -47.17
CA PHE A 188 -8.16 -3.55 -46.86
C PHE A 188 -7.93 -2.95 -45.47
N LEU A 189 -8.23 -1.66 -45.31
CA LEU A 189 -8.49 -1.08 -43.99
C LEU A 189 -9.98 -1.22 -43.69
N ALA A 190 -10.32 -1.86 -42.57
CA ALA A 190 -11.70 -2.19 -42.21
C ALA A 190 -12.14 -1.47 -40.92
N ASN A 191 -13.37 -0.96 -40.92
CA ASN A 191 -14.05 -0.59 -39.67
C ASN A 191 -14.39 -1.85 -38.85
N ARG A 192 -14.66 -1.65 -37.55
CA ARG A 192 -15.29 -2.69 -36.73
C ARG A 192 -16.66 -3.03 -37.29
N TRP A 193 -17.07 -4.29 -37.13
CA TRP A 193 -18.42 -4.71 -37.48
C TRP A 193 -19.45 -3.93 -36.65
N GLY A 194 -20.47 -3.39 -37.33
CA GLY A 194 -21.61 -2.76 -36.68
C GLY A 194 -22.42 -3.75 -35.84
N LYS A 195 -23.34 -3.22 -35.03
CA LYS A 195 -24.23 -4.06 -34.20
C LYS A 195 -25.06 -5.01 -35.09
N PRO A 196 -25.23 -6.28 -34.68
CA PRO A 196 -26.01 -7.26 -35.43
C PRO A 196 -27.46 -6.82 -35.53
N GLN A 197 -28.00 -6.85 -36.76
CA GLN A 197 -29.41 -6.64 -37.02
C GLN A 197 -30.07 -7.98 -37.32
N ARG A 198 -31.13 -8.31 -36.58
CA ARG A 198 -31.92 -9.52 -36.85
C ARG A 198 -32.74 -9.30 -38.12
N ILE A 199 -32.67 -10.27 -39.03
CA ILE A 199 -33.46 -10.31 -40.26
C ILE A 199 -34.36 -11.54 -40.23
N VAL A 200 -35.61 -11.35 -40.61
CA VAL A 200 -36.60 -12.43 -40.79
C VAL A 200 -37.01 -12.39 -42.25
N LEU A 201 -36.76 -13.46 -42.99
CA LEU A 201 -37.10 -13.56 -44.41
C LEU A 201 -38.30 -14.50 -44.56
N ASN A 202 -39.50 -13.93 -44.73
CA ASN A 202 -40.70 -14.70 -45.04
C ASN A 202 -41.08 -14.52 -46.51
N SER A 203 -40.83 -15.54 -47.34
CA SER A 203 -41.82 -16.13 -48.28
C SER A 203 -41.18 -17.25 -49.11
N ASN A 204 -41.68 -18.48 -48.90
CA ASN A 204 -41.54 -19.67 -49.76
C ASN A 204 -40.17 -20.37 -49.88
N GLY A 205 -39.52 -20.55 -48.72
CA GLY A 205 -38.94 -21.84 -48.30
C GLY A 205 -37.41 -21.91 -48.27
N SER A 206 -36.69 -21.91 -47.13
CA SER A 206 -37.08 -21.81 -45.72
C SER A 206 -35.84 -21.36 -44.91
N TYR A 207 -35.92 -20.24 -44.16
CA TYR A 207 -34.97 -19.90 -43.09
C TYR A 207 -35.69 -19.11 -41.98
N ALA A 208 -35.57 -19.55 -40.72
CA ALA A 208 -36.40 -19.09 -39.60
C ALA A 208 -35.81 -17.87 -38.84
N SER A 209 -34.51 -17.61 -38.98
CA SER A 209 -33.81 -16.54 -38.26
C SER A 209 -32.51 -16.19 -38.99
N GLY A 210 -32.22 -14.91 -39.17
CA GLY A 210 -31.00 -14.44 -39.78
C GLY A 210 -30.34 -13.27 -39.04
N LEU A 211 -29.04 -13.09 -39.25
CA LEU A 211 -28.25 -11.97 -38.74
C LEU A 211 -27.62 -11.20 -39.89
N ARG A 212 -27.63 -9.87 -39.80
CA ARG A 212 -26.96 -8.95 -40.71
C ARG A 212 -25.95 -8.10 -39.95
N TYR A 213 -24.71 -8.12 -40.41
CA TYR A 213 -23.65 -7.22 -39.97
C TYR A 213 -23.22 -6.33 -41.13
N THR A 214 -22.86 -5.08 -40.82
CA THR A 214 -22.38 -4.09 -41.79
C THR A 214 -21.02 -3.57 -41.35
N THR A 215 -20.08 -3.45 -42.29
CA THR A 215 -18.80 -2.77 -42.06
C THR A 215 -18.36 -2.02 -43.31
N THR A 216 -17.43 -1.08 -43.17
CA THR A 216 -16.86 -0.30 -44.28
C THR A 216 -15.41 -0.69 -44.47
N LEU A 217 -15.02 -0.87 -45.73
CA LEU A 217 -13.69 -1.23 -46.18
C LEU A 217 -13.09 -0.12 -47.04
N LEU A 218 -11.77 0.05 -46.96
CA LEU A 218 -10.99 0.88 -47.87
C LEU A 218 -9.90 0.03 -48.54
N PRO A 219 -9.90 -0.08 -49.87
CA PRO A 219 -8.93 -0.90 -50.61
C PRO A 219 -7.57 -0.22 -50.70
N LEU A 220 -6.51 -0.97 -50.37
CA LEU A 220 -5.13 -0.47 -50.37
C LEU A 220 -4.39 -0.69 -51.70
N LYS A 221 -4.92 -1.55 -52.57
CA LYS A 221 -4.36 -1.88 -53.88
C LYS A 221 -5.47 -1.93 -54.94
N SER A 222 -5.09 -1.75 -56.19
CA SER A 222 -5.95 -1.95 -57.35
C SER A 222 -5.73 -3.35 -57.96
N GLY A 223 -6.69 -3.82 -58.75
CA GLY A 223 -6.71 -5.14 -59.36
C GLY A 223 -7.75 -6.08 -58.74
N LYS A 224 -7.64 -7.37 -59.05
CA LYS A 224 -8.53 -8.41 -58.51
C LYS A 224 -8.02 -8.84 -57.12
N ILE A 225 -8.75 -8.48 -56.07
CA ILE A 225 -8.39 -8.75 -54.67
C ILE A 225 -9.41 -9.72 -54.08
N VAL A 226 -8.91 -10.73 -53.36
CA VAL A 226 -9.77 -11.73 -52.70
C VAL A 226 -10.14 -11.24 -51.31
N LEU A 227 -11.44 -11.14 -51.05
CA LEU A 227 -11.97 -10.92 -49.71
C LEU A 227 -11.84 -12.23 -48.91
N PRO A 228 -11.19 -12.22 -47.74
CA PRO A 228 -10.98 -13.43 -46.96
C PRO A 228 -12.30 -13.96 -46.41
N SER A 229 -12.33 -15.27 -46.14
CA SER A 229 -13.43 -15.91 -45.44
C SER A 229 -13.62 -15.29 -44.04
N ILE A 230 -14.86 -14.90 -43.76
CA ILE A 230 -15.36 -14.53 -42.44
C ILE A 230 -15.81 -15.80 -41.72
N THR A 231 -15.34 -15.98 -40.49
CA THR A 231 -15.71 -17.09 -39.61
C THR A 231 -16.42 -16.56 -38.36
N GLN A 232 -17.47 -17.25 -37.92
CA GLN A 232 -18.16 -16.91 -36.68
C GLN A 232 -18.65 -18.18 -35.98
N GLN A 233 -18.41 -18.28 -34.66
CA GLN A 233 -18.96 -19.33 -33.81
C GLN A 233 -20.31 -18.90 -33.27
N LEU A 234 -21.33 -19.75 -33.40
CA LEU A 234 -22.71 -19.39 -33.06
C LEU A 234 -23.35 -20.52 -32.25
N THR A 235 -24.45 -20.19 -31.58
CA THR A 235 -25.27 -21.16 -30.85
C THR A 235 -26.70 -21.12 -31.39
N LEU A 236 -27.15 -22.24 -31.96
CA LEU A 236 -28.52 -22.41 -32.41
C LEU A 236 -29.34 -23.12 -31.36
N GLU A 237 -30.51 -22.57 -31.04
CA GLU A 237 -31.59 -23.30 -30.40
C GLU A 237 -32.36 -24.07 -31.47
N ILE A 238 -32.31 -25.39 -31.44
CA ILE A 238 -32.91 -26.25 -32.47
C ILE A 238 -34.31 -26.69 -32.04
N GLU A 239 -34.44 -27.12 -30.78
CA GLU A 239 -35.69 -27.62 -30.20
C GLU A 239 -35.84 -27.17 -28.75
N ARG A 240 -37.05 -27.25 -28.20
CA ARG A 240 -37.32 -27.06 -26.77
C ARG A 240 -37.81 -28.35 -26.15
N LEU A 241 -37.05 -28.90 -25.22
CA LEU A 241 -37.42 -30.09 -24.46
C LEU A 241 -38.27 -29.67 -23.25
N GLY A 242 -39.48 -30.22 -23.13
CA GLY A 242 -40.42 -29.95 -22.03
C GLY A 242 -41.70 -29.24 -22.49
N HIS A 243 -42.60 -28.92 -21.54
CA HIS A 243 -43.86 -28.22 -21.80
C HIS A 243 -44.00 -27.00 -20.88
N GLY A 244 -44.51 -25.89 -21.43
CA GLY A 244 -44.81 -24.66 -20.68
C GLY A 244 -43.55 -23.97 -20.14
N LEU A 245 -43.65 -23.40 -18.93
CA LEU A 245 -42.60 -22.59 -18.28
C LEU A 245 -41.32 -23.37 -17.91
N PHE A 246 -41.30 -24.70 -18.09
CA PHE A 246 -40.16 -25.57 -17.81
C PHE A 246 -39.46 -26.09 -19.08
N SER A 247 -39.73 -25.49 -20.23
CA SER A 247 -39.06 -25.85 -21.48
C SER A 247 -37.58 -25.47 -21.44
N GLN A 248 -36.69 -26.43 -21.63
CA GLN A 248 -35.25 -26.18 -21.78
C GLN A 248 -34.89 -26.12 -23.27
N PRO A 249 -34.18 -25.08 -23.73
CA PRO A 249 -33.70 -25.00 -25.11
C PRO A 249 -32.59 -26.03 -25.33
N LEU A 250 -32.77 -26.93 -26.30
CA LEU A 250 -31.71 -27.76 -26.83
C LEU A 250 -30.85 -26.89 -27.76
N VAL A 251 -29.70 -26.49 -27.24
CA VAL A 251 -28.75 -25.63 -27.94
C VAL A 251 -27.62 -26.42 -28.57
N LYS A 252 -27.08 -25.89 -29.67
CA LYS A 252 -25.97 -26.50 -30.40
C LYS A 252 -24.99 -25.46 -30.89
N ALA A 253 -23.72 -25.68 -30.55
CA ALA A 253 -22.62 -24.88 -31.05
C ALA A 253 -22.28 -25.25 -32.50
N ILE A 254 -21.98 -24.24 -33.30
CA ILE A 254 -21.76 -24.35 -34.74
C ILE A 254 -20.71 -23.31 -35.17
N ARG A 255 -19.98 -23.61 -36.26
CA ARG A 255 -19.03 -22.68 -36.87
C ARG A 255 -19.49 -22.35 -38.28
N ALA A 256 -19.86 -21.09 -38.51
CA ALA A 256 -20.22 -20.59 -39.82
C ALA A 256 -18.99 -19.98 -40.51
N THR A 257 -18.75 -20.36 -41.77
CA THR A 257 -17.64 -19.85 -42.57
C THR A 257 -18.16 -19.44 -43.94
N THR A 258 -17.77 -18.27 -44.40
CA THR A 258 -18.11 -17.77 -45.75
C THR A 258 -17.10 -18.23 -46.79
N GLU A 259 -17.56 -18.40 -48.03
CA GLU A 259 -16.66 -18.60 -49.17
C GLU A 259 -15.89 -17.30 -49.48
N PRO A 260 -14.60 -17.38 -49.84
CA PRO A 260 -13.82 -16.22 -50.21
C PRO A 260 -14.38 -15.60 -51.51
N LYS A 261 -14.46 -14.26 -51.55
CA LYS A 261 -15.10 -13.55 -52.67
C LYS A 261 -14.12 -12.60 -53.34
N THR A 262 -13.90 -12.77 -54.64
CA THR A 262 -13.04 -11.87 -55.41
C THR A 262 -13.77 -10.59 -55.79
N ILE A 263 -13.13 -9.44 -55.55
CA ILE A 263 -13.62 -8.09 -55.86
C ILE A 263 -12.60 -7.44 -56.81
N GLU A 264 -13.08 -6.69 -57.80
CA GLU A 264 -12.23 -5.94 -58.74
C GLU A 264 -12.18 -4.46 -58.36
N ILE A 265 -10.98 -3.94 -58.15
CA ILE A 265 -10.73 -2.55 -57.75
C ILE A 265 -10.01 -1.82 -58.88
N SER A 266 -10.63 -0.76 -59.39
CA SER A 266 -10.10 0.05 -60.47
C SER A 266 -9.01 1.02 -59.98
N PRO A 267 -7.90 1.20 -60.74
CA PRO A 267 -6.95 2.28 -60.49
C PRO A 267 -7.58 3.64 -60.81
N LEU A 268 -7.07 4.73 -60.25
CA LEU A 268 -7.54 6.08 -60.59
C LEU A 268 -7.26 6.43 -62.07
N PRO A 269 -8.12 7.22 -62.73
CA PRO A 269 -7.97 7.56 -64.16
C PRO A 269 -6.75 8.44 -64.42
N ALA A 270 -6.07 8.22 -65.55
CA ALA A 270 -4.97 9.06 -66.02
C ALA A 270 -5.47 10.06 -67.09
N PRO A 271 -4.92 11.30 -67.18
CA PRO A 271 -3.80 11.84 -66.42
C PRO A 271 -4.19 12.39 -65.04
N ILE A 272 -3.38 12.10 -64.01
CA ILE A 272 -3.59 12.61 -62.64
C ILE A 272 -3.24 14.11 -62.62
N PRO A 273 -4.14 15.01 -62.16
CA PRO A 273 -3.84 16.43 -62.03
C PRO A 273 -2.66 16.69 -61.09
N LYS A 274 -1.78 17.65 -61.44
CA LYS A 274 -0.62 18.02 -60.61
C LYS A 274 -1.02 18.52 -59.21
N ASP A 275 -2.19 19.15 -59.11
CA ASP A 275 -2.74 19.72 -57.87
C ASP A 275 -3.60 18.72 -57.06
N PHE A 276 -3.59 17.43 -57.42
CA PHE A 276 -4.37 16.41 -56.72
C PHE A 276 -3.86 16.18 -55.29
N SER A 277 -4.75 16.34 -54.31
CA SER A 277 -4.40 16.27 -52.89
C SER A 277 -4.30 14.85 -52.31
N GLU A 278 -4.50 13.82 -53.13
CA GLU A 278 -4.68 12.42 -52.71
C GLU A 278 -5.96 12.17 -51.90
N ALA A 279 -6.85 13.16 -51.80
CA ALA A 279 -8.17 13.00 -51.21
C ALA A 279 -9.13 12.30 -52.18
N ILE A 280 -9.77 11.23 -51.71
CA ILE A 280 -10.68 10.37 -52.48
C ILE A 280 -11.98 10.24 -51.70
N GLY A 281 -13.10 10.62 -52.29
CA GLY A 281 -14.41 10.62 -51.65
C GLY A 281 -15.23 11.84 -52.02
N ASN A 282 -16.15 12.24 -51.13
CA ASN A 282 -17.05 13.37 -51.32
C ASN A 282 -16.77 14.41 -50.24
N PHE A 283 -16.37 15.62 -50.65
CA PHE A 283 -15.95 16.67 -49.73
C PHE A 283 -16.65 17.99 -49.99
N LYS A 284 -16.73 18.81 -48.94
CA LYS A 284 -17.20 20.20 -48.98
C LYS A 284 -16.11 21.11 -48.41
N LEU A 285 -15.84 22.21 -49.11
CA LEU A 285 -14.89 23.27 -48.71
C LEU A 285 -15.65 24.48 -48.18
N SER A 286 -15.20 25.06 -47.07
CA SER A 286 -15.64 26.36 -46.58
C SER A 286 -14.46 27.17 -46.06
N CYS A 287 -14.45 28.47 -46.31
CA CYS A 287 -13.41 29.40 -45.85
C CYS A 287 -14.07 30.57 -45.11
N LYS A 288 -13.46 31.05 -44.04
CA LYS A 288 -13.92 32.22 -43.27
C LYS A 288 -12.73 33.10 -42.91
N VAL A 289 -12.94 34.42 -42.98
CA VAL A 289 -11.94 35.44 -42.63
C VAL A 289 -12.50 36.32 -41.52
N ASN A 290 -11.70 36.63 -40.49
CA ASN A 290 -12.08 37.49 -39.38
C ASN A 290 -10.86 38.20 -38.77
N PRO A 291 -10.86 39.53 -38.59
CA PRO A 291 -11.85 40.50 -39.07
C PRO A 291 -11.69 40.86 -40.56
N ILE A 292 -12.72 41.44 -41.17
CA ILE A 292 -12.67 41.96 -42.56
C ILE A 292 -12.03 43.37 -42.59
N ASP A 293 -12.21 44.13 -41.52
CA ASP A 293 -11.57 45.43 -41.30
C ASP A 293 -10.46 45.28 -40.24
N ALA A 294 -9.22 45.63 -40.57
CA ALA A 294 -8.06 45.47 -39.68
C ALA A 294 -7.17 46.73 -39.67
N VAL A 295 -6.28 46.83 -38.68
CA VAL A 295 -5.22 47.86 -38.66
C VAL A 295 -3.89 47.23 -39.09
N GLN A 296 -3.03 48.01 -39.75
CA GLN A 296 -1.68 47.59 -40.12
C GLN A 296 -0.92 47.03 -38.90
N GLY A 297 -0.39 45.81 -39.02
CA GLY A 297 0.28 45.07 -37.94
C GLY A 297 -0.62 44.21 -37.04
N GLU A 298 -1.95 44.31 -37.13
CA GLU A 298 -2.87 43.45 -36.38
C GLU A 298 -3.12 42.11 -37.08
N PRO A 299 -3.27 41.00 -36.32
CA PRO A 299 -3.47 39.68 -36.91
C PRO A 299 -4.90 39.48 -37.44
N ILE A 300 -5.02 39.00 -38.68
CA ILE A 300 -6.27 38.54 -39.30
C ILE A 300 -6.27 37.02 -39.34
N SER A 301 -7.36 36.40 -38.90
CA SER A 301 -7.52 34.94 -38.89
C SER A 301 -8.27 34.45 -40.13
N ILE A 302 -7.72 33.42 -40.81
CA ILE A 302 -8.40 32.66 -41.85
C ILE A 302 -8.61 31.24 -41.37
N THR A 303 -9.85 30.74 -41.48
CA THR A 303 -10.20 29.34 -41.18
C THR A 303 -10.67 28.64 -42.44
N ILE A 304 -9.93 27.64 -42.91
CA ILE A 304 -10.31 26.75 -44.00
C ILE A 304 -10.79 25.43 -43.39
N LYS A 305 -11.99 25.00 -43.76
CA LYS A 305 -12.62 23.77 -43.26
C LYS A 305 -13.04 22.88 -44.44
N ILE A 306 -12.53 21.65 -44.46
CA ILE A 306 -12.90 20.59 -45.41
C ILE A 306 -13.60 19.49 -44.60
N GLU A 307 -14.80 19.10 -44.99
CA GLU A 307 -15.58 18.03 -44.33
C GLU A 307 -16.19 17.08 -45.34
N GLY A 308 -16.33 15.80 -44.98
CA GLY A 308 -16.95 14.81 -45.87
C GLY A 308 -16.55 13.36 -45.58
N ILE A 309 -16.96 12.47 -46.48
CA ILE A 309 -16.70 11.02 -46.39
C ILE A 309 -15.61 10.67 -47.40
N GLY A 310 -14.55 10.01 -46.95
CA GLY A 310 -13.43 9.65 -47.82
C GLY A 310 -12.28 8.95 -47.10
N ASN A 311 -11.11 8.92 -47.76
CA ASN A 311 -9.90 8.23 -47.29
C ASN A 311 -9.14 8.95 -46.15
N TRP A 312 -9.84 9.29 -45.06
CA TRP A 312 -9.28 10.04 -43.92
C TRP A 312 -8.16 9.31 -43.16
N ALA A 313 -8.05 8.00 -43.29
CA ALA A 313 -6.96 7.20 -42.72
C ALA A 313 -5.60 7.43 -43.44
N VAL A 314 -5.60 8.05 -44.62
CA VAL A 314 -4.41 8.34 -45.42
C VAL A 314 -4.05 9.83 -45.29
N PRO A 315 -2.76 10.19 -45.09
CA PRO A 315 -2.35 11.59 -45.10
C PRO A 315 -2.55 12.20 -46.51
N TRP A 316 -2.99 13.46 -46.58
CA TRP A 316 -3.25 14.16 -47.84
C TRP A 316 -2.15 15.17 -48.14
N LYS A 317 -1.86 15.39 -49.42
CA LYS A 317 -0.94 16.42 -49.91
C LYS A 317 -1.69 17.73 -50.09
N LEU A 318 -1.79 18.50 -49.02
CA LEU A 318 -2.45 19.80 -49.03
C LEU A 318 -1.55 20.85 -49.67
N LYS A 319 -2.14 21.72 -50.51
CA LYS A 319 -1.45 22.87 -51.09
C LYS A 319 -1.35 23.98 -50.04
N ASP A 320 -0.22 24.66 -50.02
CA ASP A 320 -0.05 25.86 -49.20
C ASP A 320 -1.02 26.97 -49.65
N PHE A 321 -1.35 27.87 -48.73
CA PHE A 321 -2.17 29.03 -49.07
C PHE A 321 -1.39 29.94 -50.03
N PRO A 322 -2.01 30.44 -51.12
CA PRO A 322 -1.34 31.32 -52.09
C PRO A 322 -0.72 32.56 -51.42
N GLU A 323 0.52 32.90 -51.83
CA GLU A 323 1.20 34.10 -51.34
C GLU A 323 0.44 35.37 -51.74
N CYS A 324 0.36 36.31 -50.79
CA CYS A 324 -0.34 37.58 -50.97
C CYS A 324 0.66 38.74 -50.80
N LYS A 325 0.68 39.67 -51.74
CA LYS A 325 1.57 40.84 -51.64
C LYS A 325 1.10 41.75 -50.50
N GLY A 326 2.00 42.07 -49.57
CA GLY A 326 1.71 42.97 -48.43
C GLY A 326 1.10 42.29 -47.20
N LEU A 327 0.96 40.96 -47.21
CA LEU A 327 0.51 40.15 -46.07
C LEU A 327 1.57 39.10 -45.73
N ARG A 328 1.95 39.01 -44.46
CA ARG A 328 2.80 37.94 -43.95
C ARG A 328 1.93 36.80 -43.44
N ILE A 329 2.12 35.61 -44.00
CA ILE A 329 1.31 34.43 -43.67
C ILE A 329 2.06 33.59 -42.64
N ILE A 330 1.42 33.32 -41.50
CA ILE A 330 1.87 32.37 -40.49
C ILE A 330 1.00 31.13 -40.57
N ASN A 331 1.59 30.03 -41.04
CA ASN A 331 0.91 28.76 -41.19
C ASN A 331 0.83 28.02 -39.85
N SER A 332 -0.36 27.55 -39.47
CA SER A 332 -0.50 26.55 -38.42
C SER A 332 -0.52 25.14 -39.00
N LYS A 333 -0.29 24.12 -38.15
CA LYS A 333 -0.41 22.72 -38.56
C LYS A 333 -1.90 22.37 -38.77
N PRO A 334 -2.26 21.65 -39.84
CA PRO A 334 -3.63 21.25 -40.09
C PRO A 334 -4.14 20.34 -38.97
N PHE A 335 -5.34 20.63 -38.46
CA PHE A 335 -6.03 19.86 -37.44
C PHE A 335 -7.06 18.93 -38.08
N ARG A 336 -6.88 17.61 -37.95
CA ARG A 336 -7.79 16.59 -38.48
C ARG A 336 -8.57 15.94 -37.34
N GLN A 337 -9.89 15.91 -37.48
CA GLN A 337 -10.80 15.23 -36.56
C GLN A 337 -11.56 14.14 -37.33
N ILE A 338 -11.42 12.89 -36.90
CA ILE A 338 -12.10 11.72 -37.47
C ILE A 338 -13.21 11.32 -36.49
N ASP A 339 -14.34 10.86 -37.03
CA ASP A 339 -15.46 10.34 -36.24
C ASP A 339 -15.04 9.09 -35.43
N PRO A 340 -15.29 9.03 -34.10
CA PRO A 340 -14.99 7.84 -33.30
C PRO A 340 -15.66 6.55 -33.80
N GLU A 341 -16.82 6.67 -34.46
CA GLU A 341 -17.59 5.52 -34.96
C GLU A 341 -17.27 5.16 -36.42
N SER A 342 -16.53 6.00 -37.15
CA SER A 342 -16.19 5.77 -38.56
C SER A 342 -14.83 6.33 -38.96
N LEU A 343 -13.91 5.45 -39.39
CA LEU A 343 -12.60 5.84 -39.91
C LEU A 343 -12.64 6.65 -41.22
N PHE A 344 -13.81 6.78 -41.84
CA PHE A 344 -13.99 7.34 -43.18
C PHE A 344 -14.83 8.62 -43.21
N ASN A 345 -15.23 9.14 -42.05
CA ASN A 345 -15.91 10.43 -41.93
C ASN A 345 -15.06 11.39 -41.09
N GLY A 346 -14.88 12.62 -41.54
CA GLY A 346 -13.96 13.53 -40.88
C GLY A 346 -14.08 14.99 -41.29
N VAL A 347 -13.33 15.80 -40.55
CA VAL A 347 -13.21 17.24 -40.72
C VAL A 347 -11.73 17.64 -40.61
N LEU A 348 -11.23 18.35 -41.62
CA LEU A 348 -9.94 19.03 -41.61
C LEU A 348 -10.16 20.52 -41.38
N LYS A 349 -9.47 21.10 -40.38
CA LYS A 349 -9.42 22.54 -40.15
C LYS A 349 -7.99 23.05 -40.28
N MET A 350 -7.82 24.12 -41.03
CA MET A 350 -6.56 24.86 -41.18
C MET A 350 -6.79 26.30 -40.75
N GLU A 351 -6.00 26.76 -39.78
CA GLU A 351 -6.04 28.13 -39.27
C GLU A 351 -4.78 28.87 -39.73
N LEU A 352 -4.93 30.01 -40.38
CA LEU A 352 -3.83 30.83 -40.86
C LEU A 352 -3.94 32.19 -40.20
N VAL A 353 -2.81 32.75 -39.79
CA VAL A 353 -2.74 34.13 -39.30
C VAL A 353 -2.05 34.99 -40.35
N LEU A 354 -2.74 36.01 -40.83
CA LEU A 354 -2.21 36.99 -41.77
C LEU A 354 -1.88 38.28 -41.01
N ILE A 355 -0.69 38.82 -41.23
CA ILE A 355 -0.27 40.11 -40.65
C ILE A 355 -0.11 41.11 -41.80
N PRO A 356 -0.89 42.21 -41.83
CA PRO A 356 -0.76 43.23 -42.86
C PRO A 356 0.47 44.11 -42.66
N ASP A 357 1.36 44.10 -43.64
CA ASP A 357 2.55 44.94 -43.67
C ASP A 357 2.29 46.29 -44.38
N ILE A 358 1.22 46.40 -45.18
CA ILE A 358 0.79 47.62 -45.89
C ILE A 358 -0.66 47.99 -45.53
N TYR A 359 -1.03 49.26 -45.71
CA TYR A 359 -2.40 49.77 -45.52
C TYR A 359 -3.09 49.99 -46.88
N GLY A 360 -4.42 49.88 -46.91
CA GLY A 360 -5.24 49.93 -48.14
C GLY A 360 -6.19 48.73 -48.26
N GLU A 361 -6.89 48.63 -49.38
CA GLU A 361 -7.72 47.48 -49.74
C GLU A 361 -6.83 46.35 -50.28
N ILE A 362 -6.94 45.14 -49.70
CA ILE A 362 -6.20 43.95 -50.14
C ILE A 362 -7.17 42.82 -50.47
N ASP A 363 -6.94 42.18 -51.61
CA ASP A 363 -7.70 41.01 -52.05
C ASP A 363 -7.02 39.71 -51.60
N ILE A 364 -7.76 38.88 -50.87
CA ILE A 364 -7.35 37.53 -50.50
C ILE A 364 -7.82 36.56 -51.60
N PRO A 365 -6.90 35.87 -52.29
CA PRO A 365 -7.23 34.94 -53.37
C PRO A 365 -7.93 33.68 -52.87
N SER A 366 -8.68 33.02 -53.76
CA SER A 366 -9.38 31.77 -53.48
C SER A 366 -8.42 30.61 -53.17
N TYR A 367 -8.71 29.80 -52.14
CA TYR A 367 -8.04 28.53 -51.90
C TYR A 367 -8.66 27.42 -52.74
N SER A 368 -7.83 26.61 -53.40
CA SER A 368 -8.26 25.50 -54.26
C SER A 368 -7.93 24.14 -53.64
N PHE A 369 -8.89 23.22 -53.64
CA PHE A 369 -8.75 21.85 -53.16
C PHE A 369 -9.21 20.86 -54.24
N THR A 370 -8.26 20.10 -54.81
CA THR A 370 -8.55 19.10 -55.85
C THR A 370 -8.59 17.70 -55.26
N TYR A 371 -9.70 17.00 -55.47
CA TYR A 371 -9.97 15.65 -54.96
C TYR A 371 -10.55 14.76 -56.06
N PHE A 372 -10.61 13.45 -55.82
CA PHE A 372 -11.26 12.51 -56.72
C PHE A 372 -12.68 12.20 -56.22
N ASP A 373 -13.68 12.60 -57.02
CA ASP A 373 -15.09 12.32 -56.72
C ASP A 373 -15.42 10.91 -57.18
N THR A 374 -15.67 10.02 -56.21
CA THR A 374 -15.93 8.60 -56.48
C THR A 374 -17.31 8.33 -57.08
N THR A 375 -18.24 9.28 -56.98
CA THR A 375 -19.57 9.16 -57.56
C THR A 375 -19.59 9.53 -59.04
N LEU A 376 -18.80 10.55 -59.41
CA LEU A 376 -18.63 10.98 -60.80
C LEU A 376 -17.51 10.23 -61.53
N GLY A 377 -16.55 9.65 -60.80
CA GLY A 377 -15.38 8.99 -61.38
C GLY A 377 -14.37 9.98 -61.97
N GLU A 378 -14.41 11.25 -61.56
CA GLU A 378 -13.63 12.35 -62.12
C GLU A 378 -12.95 13.18 -61.02
N TYR A 379 -11.86 13.87 -61.39
CA TYR A 379 -11.20 14.82 -60.50
C TYR A 379 -11.98 16.14 -60.44
N GLN A 380 -12.29 16.59 -59.23
CA GLN A 380 -13.03 17.83 -58.98
C GLN A 380 -12.16 18.81 -58.18
N THR A 381 -12.27 20.10 -58.50
CA THR A 381 -11.56 21.17 -57.80
C THR A 381 -12.57 22.11 -57.13
N LEU A 382 -12.59 22.09 -55.79
CA LEU A 382 -13.35 23.06 -55.00
C LEU A 382 -12.52 24.33 -54.85
N LYS A 383 -13.16 25.50 -54.97
CA LYS A 383 -12.54 26.81 -54.71
C LYS A 383 -13.32 27.53 -53.63
N SER A 384 -12.61 28.21 -52.72
CA SER A 384 -13.25 29.13 -51.79
C SER A 384 -13.59 30.46 -52.47
N ASP A 385 -14.49 31.22 -51.87
CA ASP A 385 -14.74 32.60 -52.30
C ASP A 385 -13.49 33.46 -52.04
N PRO A 386 -13.19 34.45 -52.90
CA PRO A 386 -12.21 35.49 -52.60
C PRO A 386 -12.76 36.45 -51.52
N PHE A 387 -11.88 37.03 -50.71
CA PHE A 387 -12.27 38.00 -49.67
C PHE A 387 -11.60 39.34 -49.91
N HIS A 388 -12.35 40.43 -49.77
CA HIS A 388 -11.84 41.79 -49.82
C HIS A 388 -11.69 42.30 -48.38
N ILE A 389 -10.50 42.75 -47.98
CA ILE A 389 -10.23 43.24 -46.63
C ILE A 389 -9.70 44.68 -46.65
N SER A 390 -10.17 45.51 -45.72
CA SER A 390 -9.79 46.92 -45.61
C SER A 390 -8.82 47.13 -44.46
N ILE A 391 -7.60 47.60 -44.74
CA ILE A 391 -6.55 47.81 -43.74
C ILE A 391 -6.33 49.29 -43.49
N LYS A 392 -6.62 49.73 -42.27
CA LYS A 392 -6.40 51.11 -41.81
C LYS A 392 -4.94 51.30 -41.39
N LYS A 393 -4.40 52.49 -41.69
CA LYS A 393 -3.04 52.90 -41.30
C LYS A 393 -2.95 53.01 -39.77
N SER A 394 -1.94 52.41 -39.15
CA SER A 394 -1.73 52.55 -37.71
C SER A 394 -1.30 53.98 -37.35
N SER A 395 -1.96 54.57 -36.35
CA SER A 395 -1.65 55.92 -35.86
C SER A 395 -1.05 55.82 -34.46
N SER A 396 0.24 55.53 -34.37
CA SER A 396 0.99 55.65 -33.13
C SER A 396 2.48 55.75 -33.39
N THR A 397 2.96 56.99 -33.34
CA THR A 397 4.36 57.37 -33.13
C THR A 397 4.77 56.93 -31.72
N VAL A 398 5.73 56.03 -31.59
CA VAL A 398 6.51 55.83 -30.36
C VAL A 398 7.97 55.64 -30.73
N GLU A 399 8.79 56.34 -29.97
CA GLU A 399 10.18 56.71 -30.19
C GLU A 399 11.14 55.53 -30.25
N LEU A 400 12.13 55.66 -31.14
CA LEU A 400 13.34 54.86 -31.16
C LEU A 400 14.32 55.35 -30.07
N ALA A 401 14.76 54.44 -29.21
CA ALA A 401 16.01 54.57 -28.47
C ALA A 401 16.78 53.24 -28.51
N ASP A 402 17.71 53.21 -29.47
CA ASP A 402 19.04 52.61 -29.47
C ASP A 402 19.35 51.40 -28.57
N ASN A 403 19.69 50.26 -29.20
CA ASN A 403 21.00 49.64 -28.95
C ASN A 403 21.34 48.61 -30.05
N LYS A 404 22.47 48.87 -30.72
CA LYS A 404 23.18 47.94 -31.60
C LYS A 404 23.70 46.73 -30.82
N GLN A 405 23.62 45.53 -31.42
CA GLN A 405 24.75 44.61 -31.48
C GLN A 405 24.64 43.66 -32.68
N ASN A 406 25.81 43.43 -33.28
CA ASN A 406 26.05 42.82 -34.58
C ASN A 406 25.77 41.31 -34.63
N GLU A 407 25.39 40.84 -35.83
CA GLU A 407 25.65 39.48 -36.28
C GLU A 407 27.16 39.24 -36.43
N SER A 408 27.66 38.11 -35.93
CA SER A 408 28.54 37.24 -36.71
C SER A 408 28.59 35.83 -36.13
N SER A 409 28.21 34.89 -36.98
CA SER A 409 28.53 33.47 -36.93
C SER A 409 29.98 33.17 -36.54
N ASN A 410 30.19 32.26 -35.58
CA ASN A 410 31.36 31.38 -35.55
C ASN A 410 31.09 30.12 -34.73
N ASN A 411 31.21 28.98 -35.43
CA ASN A 411 31.71 27.67 -34.99
C ASN A 411 31.22 27.03 -33.69
N LEU A 412 30.63 25.85 -33.89
CA LEU A 412 30.62 24.71 -32.97
C LEU A 412 31.95 24.60 -32.20
N SER A 413 31.87 24.85 -30.90
CA SER A 413 32.81 24.35 -29.91
C SER A 413 32.04 24.13 -28.61
N LEU A 414 31.85 22.85 -28.27
CA LEU A 414 31.51 22.38 -26.94
C LEU A 414 32.62 22.84 -25.98
N THR A 415 32.41 23.99 -25.34
CA THR A 415 33.12 24.34 -24.12
C THR A 415 32.09 24.80 -23.10
N ASN A 416 31.85 23.92 -22.13
CA ASN A 416 31.23 24.20 -20.83
C ASN A 416 31.41 25.68 -20.43
N PRO A 417 30.34 26.46 -20.22
CA PRO A 417 30.47 27.64 -19.39
C PRO A 417 30.78 27.09 -18.00
N GLY A 418 32.02 27.30 -17.56
CA GLY A 418 32.44 26.91 -16.22
C GLY A 418 31.58 27.65 -15.20
N TYR A 419 30.48 27.02 -14.77
CA TYR A 419 29.88 27.34 -13.49
C TYR A 419 30.98 27.18 -12.43
N PRO A 420 31.11 28.11 -11.47
CA PRO A 420 32.00 27.88 -10.34
C PRO A 420 31.63 26.50 -9.75
N ARG A 421 32.63 25.64 -9.50
CA ARG A 421 32.42 24.29 -8.94
C ARG A 421 31.55 24.31 -7.68
N ASP A 422 31.45 25.45 -7.03
CA ASP A 422 30.67 25.73 -5.83
C ASP A 422 29.14 25.86 -6.06
N MET A 423 28.63 25.72 -7.30
CA MET A 423 27.19 25.82 -7.60
C MET A 423 26.59 24.59 -8.30
N MET A 424 27.37 23.53 -8.51
CA MET A 424 26.88 22.28 -9.09
C MET A 424 26.48 21.28 -8.00
N PRO A 425 25.42 20.48 -8.21
CA PRO A 425 25.11 19.39 -7.31
C PRO A 425 26.16 18.27 -7.45
N ILE A 426 26.38 17.52 -6.37
CA ILE A 426 27.41 16.48 -6.27
C ILE A 426 26.78 15.09 -6.35
N GLY A 427 27.39 14.18 -7.12
CA GLY A 427 26.94 12.80 -7.33
C GLY A 427 27.01 12.40 -8.81
N PRO A 428 26.37 11.29 -9.25
CA PRO A 428 25.50 10.39 -8.50
C PRO A 428 26.25 9.53 -7.48
N LEU A 429 25.55 9.12 -6.42
CA LEU A 429 26.04 8.21 -5.39
C LEU A 429 25.83 6.75 -5.82
N PHE A 430 26.84 5.91 -5.64
CA PHE A 430 26.80 4.51 -6.03
C PHE A 430 26.22 3.61 -4.92
N GLY A 431 25.53 2.56 -5.36
CA GLY A 431 24.89 1.55 -4.51
C GLY A 431 23.58 2.01 -3.87
N SER A 432 23.07 1.21 -2.93
CA SER A 432 21.86 1.48 -2.15
C SER A 432 22.17 1.39 -0.66
N THR A 433 21.66 2.32 0.14
CA THR A 433 21.82 2.30 1.60
C THR A 433 20.57 2.86 2.27
N THR A 434 20.00 2.08 3.19
CA THR A 434 18.76 2.46 3.89
C THR A 434 19.05 3.33 5.12
N GLY A 435 18.31 4.43 5.25
CA GLY A 435 18.26 5.25 6.45
C GLY A 435 17.16 4.81 7.43
N LEU A 436 17.05 5.51 8.56
CA LEU A 436 16.05 5.22 9.59
C LEU A 436 14.92 6.26 9.56
N ALA A 437 13.68 5.80 9.40
CA ALA A 437 12.48 6.63 9.51
C ALA A 437 11.97 6.74 10.96
N PRO A 438 11.42 7.87 11.40
CA PRO A 438 10.76 7.97 12.69
C PRO A 438 9.64 6.91 12.89
N PHE A 439 9.41 6.49 14.14
CA PHE A 439 8.27 5.66 14.50
C PHE A 439 6.98 6.48 14.43
N SER A 440 5.86 5.81 14.68
CA SER A 440 4.61 6.54 14.89
C SER A 440 4.76 7.50 16.09
N PRO A 441 4.11 8.69 16.08
CA PRO A 441 4.24 9.69 17.14
C PRO A 441 3.95 9.20 18.56
N TYR A 442 3.25 8.06 18.69
CA TYR A 442 2.85 7.48 19.97
C TYR A 442 3.78 6.35 20.45
N ALA A 443 4.71 5.87 19.62
CA ALA A 443 5.52 4.69 19.90
C ALA A 443 6.40 4.85 21.16
N ILE A 444 7.08 5.99 21.33
CA ILE A 444 7.88 6.27 22.54
C ILE A 444 6.98 6.30 23.79
N GLY A 445 5.75 6.80 23.66
CA GLY A 445 4.77 6.81 24.73
C GLY A 445 4.31 5.40 25.13
N GLU A 446 4.04 4.53 24.16
CA GLU A 446 3.69 3.13 24.40
C GLU A 446 4.83 2.36 25.06
N GLU A 447 6.08 2.55 24.60
CA GLU A 447 7.27 1.99 25.23
C GLU A 447 7.40 2.44 26.69
N ALA A 448 7.23 3.74 26.95
CA ALA A 448 7.31 4.29 28.30
C ALA A 448 6.19 3.72 29.19
N ILE A 449 4.97 3.57 28.70
CA ILE A 449 3.85 2.94 29.44
C ILE A 449 4.17 1.49 29.76
N LEU A 450 4.74 0.74 28.81
CA LEU A 450 5.12 -0.65 29.05
C LEU A 450 6.23 -0.76 30.09
N LEU A 451 7.29 0.03 29.98
CA LEU A 451 8.41 0.00 30.92
C LEU A 451 7.99 0.45 32.32
N THR A 452 7.13 1.46 32.42
CA THR A 452 6.51 1.86 33.70
C THR A 452 5.62 0.75 34.28
N SER A 453 4.85 0.04 33.44
CA SER A 453 4.02 -1.08 33.89
C SER A 453 4.85 -2.25 34.42
N LEU A 454 5.95 -2.61 33.73
CA LEU A 454 6.88 -3.65 34.18
C LEU A 454 7.55 -3.27 35.50
N PHE A 455 7.98 -2.01 35.61
CA PHE A 455 8.54 -1.47 36.85
C PHE A 455 7.52 -1.53 38.01
N LEU A 456 6.25 -1.17 37.74
CA LEU A 456 5.17 -1.22 38.72
C LEU A 456 4.83 -2.66 39.13
N ILE A 457 4.82 -3.61 38.20
CA ILE A 457 4.65 -5.04 38.49
C ILE A 457 5.78 -5.56 39.36
N LEU A 458 7.04 -5.23 39.04
CA LEU A 458 8.19 -5.59 39.86
C LEU A 458 8.06 -5.00 41.28
N TRP A 459 7.66 -3.73 41.39
CA TRP A 459 7.42 -3.10 42.69
C TRP A 459 6.30 -3.78 43.48
N ILE A 460 5.15 -4.09 42.85
CA ILE A 460 4.05 -4.83 43.50
C ILE A 460 4.55 -6.19 43.98
N TYR A 461 5.30 -6.92 43.15
CA TYR A 461 5.86 -8.22 43.50
C TYR A 461 6.78 -8.13 44.71
N LEU A 462 7.76 -7.23 44.71
CA LEU A 462 8.70 -7.05 45.83
C LEU A 462 8.00 -6.60 47.11
N SER A 463 6.99 -5.73 46.98
CA SER A 463 6.18 -5.24 48.09
C SER A 463 5.32 -6.36 48.69
N TRP A 464 4.75 -7.22 47.83
CA TRP A 464 3.98 -8.39 48.23
C TRP A 464 4.86 -9.47 48.86
N GLU A 465 6.06 -9.69 48.34
CA GLU A 465 7.03 -10.63 48.91
C GLU A 465 7.47 -10.18 50.31
N LYS A 466 7.84 -8.90 50.46
CA LYS A 466 8.20 -8.32 51.77
C LYS A 466 7.04 -8.39 52.76
N ALA A 467 5.81 -8.12 52.33
CA ALA A 467 4.62 -8.28 53.16
C ALA A 467 4.34 -9.77 53.51
N SER A 468 4.65 -10.70 52.60
CA SER A 468 4.49 -12.14 52.82
C SER A 468 5.49 -12.73 53.82
N CYS A 469 6.63 -12.06 54.01
CA CYS A 469 7.67 -12.40 54.99
C CYS A 469 7.41 -11.81 56.39
N ASP A 470 6.28 -11.14 56.61
CA ASP A 470 5.89 -10.67 57.94
C ASP A 470 5.88 -11.85 58.94
N PRO A 471 6.54 -11.74 60.11
CA PRO A 471 6.57 -12.79 61.12
C PRO A 471 5.16 -13.29 61.52
N ALA A 472 4.14 -12.42 61.54
CA ALA A 472 2.77 -12.84 61.86
C ALA A 472 2.16 -13.76 60.78
N ILE A 473 2.38 -13.42 59.51
CA ILE A 473 1.86 -14.17 58.35
C ILE A 473 2.59 -15.51 58.20
N THR A 474 3.92 -15.51 58.38
CA THR A 474 4.72 -16.74 58.32
C THR A 474 4.36 -17.70 59.46
N LYS A 475 4.10 -17.18 60.68
CA LYS A 475 3.60 -17.98 61.80
C LYS A 475 2.27 -18.67 61.46
N LYS A 476 1.30 -17.93 60.90
CA LYS A 476 0.02 -18.50 60.43
C LYS A 476 0.18 -19.56 59.34
N LYS A 477 1.06 -19.32 58.34
CA LYS A 477 1.32 -20.30 57.28
C LYS A 477 1.89 -21.61 57.85
N ARG A 478 2.82 -21.52 58.82
CA ARG A 478 3.36 -22.70 59.53
C ARG A 478 2.27 -23.41 60.33
N ALA A 479 1.43 -22.65 61.04
CA ALA A 479 0.30 -23.19 61.81
C ALA A 479 -0.72 -23.95 60.94
N ALA A 480 -1.01 -23.45 59.74
CA ALA A 480 -1.89 -24.14 58.78
C ALA A 480 -1.31 -25.48 58.32
N LEU A 481 0.00 -25.50 58.02
CA LEU A 481 0.71 -26.72 57.63
C LEU A 481 0.78 -27.72 58.78
N SER A 482 1.07 -27.26 60.00
CA SER A 482 1.12 -28.14 61.17
C SER A 482 -0.25 -28.72 61.51
N LEU A 483 -1.37 -27.98 61.37
CA LEU A 483 -2.73 -28.53 61.51
C LEU A 483 -2.97 -29.72 60.56
N LYS A 484 -2.53 -29.61 59.31
CA LYS A 484 -2.67 -30.67 58.31
C LYS A 484 -1.78 -31.87 58.63
N LEU A 485 -0.51 -31.64 58.96
CA LEU A 485 0.46 -32.69 59.23
C LEU A 485 0.15 -33.46 60.51
N THR A 486 -0.25 -32.75 61.58
CA THR A 486 -0.60 -33.38 62.86
C THR A 486 -1.88 -34.21 62.75
N ALA A 487 -2.89 -33.75 62.01
CA ALA A 487 -4.08 -34.56 61.72
C ALA A 487 -3.74 -35.83 60.90
N GLN A 488 -2.77 -35.75 59.96
CA GLN A 488 -2.30 -36.93 59.22
C GLN A 488 -1.50 -37.90 60.08
N SER A 489 -0.68 -37.38 61.00
CA SER A 489 0.12 -38.24 61.89
C SER A 489 -0.74 -38.93 62.94
N LEU A 490 -1.82 -38.29 63.43
CA LEU A 490 -2.77 -38.90 64.38
C LEU A 490 -3.39 -40.20 63.85
N ALA A 491 -3.55 -40.34 62.53
CA ALA A 491 -4.04 -41.57 61.90
C ALA A 491 -3.07 -42.76 61.99
N LYS A 492 -1.80 -42.53 62.32
CA LYS A 492 -0.71 -43.53 62.27
C LYS A 492 -0.12 -43.88 63.64
N VAL A 493 -0.59 -43.23 64.70
CA VAL A 493 -0.05 -43.38 66.06
C VAL A 493 -0.43 -44.71 66.67
N LYS A 494 0.50 -45.34 67.40
CA LYS A 494 0.27 -46.61 68.12
C LYS A 494 0.44 -46.49 69.64
N THR A 495 1.18 -45.50 70.13
CA THR A 495 1.45 -45.32 71.57
C THR A 495 0.68 -44.12 72.15
N ALA A 496 0.29 -44.21 73.43
CA ALA A 496 -0.46 -43.14 74.11
C ALA A 496 0.38 -41.86 74.27
N GLU A 497 1.70 -42.00 74.47
CA GLU A 497 2.62 -40.86 74.58
C GLU A 497 2.74 -40.07 73.28
N GLU A 498 2.88 -40.74 72.13
CA GLU A 498 2.92 -40.08 70.82
C GLU A 498 1.60 -39.37 70.50
N LEU A 499 0.47 -39.96 70.89
CA LEU A 499 -0.86 -39.38 70.70
C LEU A 499 -0.98 -38.06 71.47
N TYR A 500 -0.59 -38.07 72.75
CA TYR A 500 -0.60 -36.88 73.59
C TYR A 500 0.27 -35.75 73.00
N GLN A 501 1.48 -36.08 72.55
CA GLN A 501 2.39 -35.10 71.95
C GLN A 501 1.84 -34.49 70.66
N ILE A 502 1.31 -35.32 69.76
CA ILE A 502 0.76 -34.84 68.48
C ILE A 502 -0.51 -34.02 68.69
N MET A 503 -1.35 -34.40 69.66
CA MET A 503 -2.57 -33.66 69.99
C MET A 503 -2.26 -32.27 70.57
N LEU A 504 -1.24 -32.15 71.44
CA LEU A 504 -0.75 -30.85 71.91
C LEU A 504 -0.22 -29.98 70.76
N LEU A 505 0.51 -30.58 69.81
CA LEU A 505 0.99 -29.89 68.61
C LEU A 505 -0.18 -29.41 67.73
N TRP A 506 -1.23 -30.21 67.59
CA TRP A 506 -2.45 -29.82 66.86
C TRP A 506 -3.15 -28.65 67.55
N GLN A 507 -3.33 -28.67 68.87
CA GLN A 507 -3.94 -27.57 69.62
C GLN A 507 -3.09 -26.28 69.58
N LYS A 508 -1.75 -26.41 69.63
CA LYS A 508 -0.84 -25.28 69.44
C LYS A 508 -1.01 -24.67 68.05
N ALA A 509 -1.01 -25.52 67.01
CA ALA A 509 -1.22 -25.09 65.63
C ALA A 509 -2.58 -24.40 65.43
N PHE A 510 -3.63 -24.93 66.05
CA PHE A 510 -4.96 -24.35 66.03
C PHE A 510 -4.96 -22.92 66.61
N LYS A 511 -4.40 -22.74 67.81
CA LYS A 511 -4.31 -21.42 68.47
C LYS A 511 -3.50 -20.42 67.64
N GLU A 512 -2.38 -20.86 67.07
CA GLU A 512 -1.52 -20.00 66.26
C GLU A 512 -2.17 -19.60 64.93
N PHE A 513 -2.96 -20.48 64.31
CA PHE A 513 -3.67 -20.16 63.05
C PHE A 513 -4.82 -19.17 63.28
N TRP A 514 -5.60 -19.35 64.34
CA TRP A 514 -6.75 -18.51 64.68
C TRP A 514 -6.41 -17.28 65.53
N GLU A 515 -5.12 -17.07 65.83
CA GLU A 515 -4.62 -15.96 66.67
C GLU A 515 -5.30 -15.88 68.04
N ILE A 516 -5.43 -17.02 68.71
CA ILE A 516 -5.98 -17.07 70.06
C ILE A 516 -4.87 -16.68 71.05
N PRO A 517 -5.00 -15.57 71.82
CA PRO A 517 -3.90 -15.03 72.62
C PRO A 517 -3.64 -15.78 73.93
N HIS A 518 -4.61 -16.56 74.42
CA HIS A 518 -4.52 -17.26 75.70
C HIS A 518 -3.84 -18.63 75.56
N ALA A 519 -2.97 -18.97 76.53
CA ALA A 519 -2.31 -20.27 76.57
C ALA A 519 -3.31 -21.42 76.79
N PHE A 520 -4.32 -21.19 77.63
CA PHE A 520 -5.46 -22.08 77.91
C PHE A 520 -6.75 -21.29 77.69
N PRO A 521 -7.26 -21.23 76.46
CA PRO A 521 -8.50 -20.50 76.15
C PRO A 521 -9.73 -21.28 76.61
N ASP A 522 -10.66 -20.59 77.28
CA ASP A 522 -12.00 -21.11 77.55
C ASP A 522 -12.78 -21.29 76.25
N GLU A 523 -13.73 -22.23 76.24
CA GLU A 523 -14.54 -22.54 75.06
C GLU A 523 -15.29 -21.31 74.52
N ASN A 524 -15.79 -20.45 75.41
CA ASN A 524 -16.44 -19.18 75.07
C ASN A 524 -15.53 -18.22 74.29
N ILE A 525 -14.22 -18.22 74.57
CA ILE A 525 -13.24 -17.36 73.89
C ILE A 525 -13.02 -17.85 72.46
N ILE A 526 -12.98 -19.18 72.28
CA ILE A 526 -12.82 -19.81 70.96
C ILE A 526 -14.06 -19.61 70.11
N GLU A 527 -15.25 -19.81 70.69
CA GLU A 527 -16.52 -19.58 70.00
C GLU A 527 -16.61 -18.13 69.53
N LYS A 528 -16.35 -17.16 70.40
CA LYS A 528 -16.35 -15.74 70.04
C LYS A 528 -15.36 -15.42 68.91
N GLN A 529 -14.16 -15.99 68.96
CA GLN A 529 -13.13 -15.75 67.95
C GLN A 529 -13.48 -16.39 66.59
N LEU A 530 -13.99 -17.61 66.57
CA LEU A 530 -14.36 -18.32 65.34
C LEU A 530 -15.65 -17.77 64.71
N VAL A 531 -16.65 -17.39 65.51
CA VAL A 531 -17.88 -16.75 65.03
C VAL A 531 -17.55 -15.40 64.40
N ASN A 532 -16.65 -14.61 65.00
CA ASN A 532 -16.17 -13.35 64.42
C ASN A 532 -15.41 -13.56 63.10
N ARG A 533 -14.68 -14.68 62.95
CA ARG A 533 -13.96 -15.01 61.71
C ARG A 533 -14.87 -15.58 60.62
N PHE A 534 -15.98 -16.22 60.97
CA PHE A 534 -16.94 -16.82 60.04
C PHE A 534 -18.37 -16.27 60.21
N PRO A 535 -18.61 -14.96 60.03
CA PRO A 535 -19.93 -14.37 60.25
C PRO A 535 -21.01 -14.90 59.30
N ARG A 536 -20.60 -15.43 58.13
CA ARG A 536 -21.51 -15.96 57.09
C ARG A 536 -21.62 -17.49 57.07
N ASN A 537 -20.80 -18.20 57.82
CA ASN A 537 -20.75 -19.67 57.79
C ASN A 537 -20.61 -20.26 59.20
N LEU A 538 -21.66 -20.06 60.00
CA LEU A 538 -21.72 -20.51 61.40
C LEU A 538 -21.59 -22.03 61.53
N THR A 539 -22.03 -22.80 60.53
CA THR A 539 -21.88 -24.26 60.50
C THR A 539 -20.41 -24.68 60.49
N LEU A 540 -19.55 -23.93 59.79
CA LEU A 540 -18.12 -24.23 59.76
C LEU A 540 -17.42 -23.82 61.07
N ALA A 541 -17.83 -22.70 61.68
CA ALA A 541 -17.37 -22.32 63.01
C ALA A 541 -17.69 -23.41 64.05
N LYS A 542 -18.93 -23.92 64.05
CA LYS A 542 -19.37 -25.01 64.94
C LYS A 542 -18.53 -26.28 64.78
N LYS A 543 -18.18 -26.67 63.55
CA LYS A 543 -17.30 -27.84 63.31
C LYS A 543 -15.88 -27.65 63.87
N TRP A 544 -15.32 -26.45 63.79
CA TRP A 544 -14.00 -26.18 64.41
C TRP A 544 -14.05 -26.15 65.93
N ILE A 545 -15.16 -25.65 66.51
CA ILE A 545 -15.41 -25.68 67.95
C ILE A 545 -15.53 -27.12 68.44
N SER A 546 -16.29 -27.98 67.74
CA SER A 546 -16.44 -29.38 68.11
C SER A 546 -15.11 -30.14 68.06
N LEU A 547 -14.29 -29.93 67.02
CA LEU A 547 -12.95 -30.52 66.94
C LEU A 547 -12.05 -30.09 68.10
N TRP A 548 -12.12 -28.81 68.51
CA TRP A 548 -11.39 -28.32 69.67
C TRP A 548 -11.87 -28.99 70.96
N HIS A 549 -13.18 -29.01 71.22
CA HIS A 549 -13.77 -29.62 72.41
C HIS A 549 -13.41 -31.11 72.52
N GLU A 550 -13.56 -31.88 71.43
CA GLU A 550 -13.17 -33.30 71.39
C GLU A 550 -11.66 -33.49 71.60
N SER A 551 -10.82 -32.58 71.10
CA SER A 551 -9.37 -32.64 71.35
C SER A 551 -9.02 -32.44 72.83
N GLN A 552 -9.78 -31.61 73.55
CA GLN A 552 -9.60 -31.39 75.00
C GLN A 552 -10.00 -32.65 75.78
N LEU A 553 -11.13 -33.26 75.44
CA LEU A 553 -11.57 -34.52 76.05
C LEU A 553 -10.54 -35.65 75.85
N CYS A 554 -9.93 -35.73 74.66
CA CYS A 554 -8.89 -36.72 74.37
C CYS A 554 -7.59 -36.49 75.17
N LEU A 555 -7.26 -35.25 75.55
CA LEU A 555 -6.04 -34.95 76.31
C LEU A 555 -6.20 -35.21 77.82
N TYR A 556 -7.39 -34.97 78.36
CA TYR A 556 -7.64 -34.98 79.81
C TYR A 556 -8.45 -36.19 80.30
N SER A 557 -8.94 -37.04 79.39
CA SER A 557 -9.60 -38.31 79.75
C SER A 557 -8.64 -39.49 79.57
N PRO A 558 -8.44 -40.34 80.60
CA PRO A 558 -7.51 -41.47 80.52
C PRO A 558 -7.97 -42.61 79.58
N THR A 559 -9.23 -42.59 79.12
CA THR A 559 -9.84 -43.69 78.35
C THR A 559 -10.28 -43.30 76.93
N LEU A 560 -10.16 -42.02 76.54
CA LEU A 560 -10.74 -41.52 75.30
C LEU A 560 -9.67 -41.31 74.22
N SER A 561 -9.72 -42.10 73.15
CA SER A 561 -8.90 -41.91 71.95
C SER A 561 -9.70 -41.12 70.89
N PRO A 562 -9.01 -40.36 69.99
CA PRO A 562 -9.69 -39.61 68.94
C PRO A 562 -10.41 -40.58 67.99
N SER A 563 -11.68 -40.31 67.73
CA SER A 563 -12.48 -41.13 66.82
C SER A 563 -11.94 -41.05 65.39
N SER A 564 -12.16 -42.10 64.59
CA SER A 564 -11.85 -42.07 63.15
C SER A 564 -12.59 -40.93 62.43
N GLN A 565 -13.78 -40.56 62.93
CA GLN A 565 -14.56 -39.42 62.46
C GLN A 565 -13.86 -38.09 62.74
N TRP A 566 -13.31 -37.88 63.94
CA TRP A 566 -12.55 -36.67 64.28
C TRP A 566 -11.35 -36.47 63.35
N ILE A 567 -10.59 -37.54 63.07
CA ILE A 567 -9.42 -37.48 62.18
C ILE A 567 -9.82 -37.10 60.75
N ASN A 568 -10.91 -37.69 60.25
CA ASN A 568 -11.44 -37.37 58.92
C ASN A 568 -11.94 -35.93 58.84
N ASP A 569 -12.69 -35.46 59.84
CA ASP A 569 -13.20 -34.09 59.91
C ASP A 569 -12.07 -33.07 60.05
N ALA A 570 -11.05 -33.36 60.86
CA ALA A 570 -9.86 -32.52 61.01
C ALA A 570 -9.07 -32.42 59.68
N LEU A 571 -8.92 -33.52 58.94
CA LEU A 571 -8.27 -33.53 57.63
C LEU A 571 -9.09 -32.78 56.57
N GLU A 572 -10.41 -32.95 56.57
CA GLU A 572 -11.32 -32.26 55.66
C GLU A 572 -11.28 -30.74 55.90
N LEU A 573 -11.40 -30.32 57.16
CA LEU A 573 -11.37 -28.91 57.54
C LEU A 573 -9.99 -28.30 57.32
N ALA A 574 -8.89 -29.02 57.56
CA ALA A 574 -7.54 -28.57 57.26
C ALA A 574 -7.32 -28.33 55.76
N ARG A 575 -7.94 -29.13 54.87
CA ARG A 575 -7.92 -28.88 53.42
C ARG A 575 -8.72 -27.64 53.01
N LYS A 576 -9.76 -27.30 53.78
CA LYS A 576 -10.65 -26.14 53.55
C LYS A 576 -10.17 -24.84 54.23
N LEU A 577 -8.98 -24.83 54.84
CA LEU A 577 -8.43 -23.63 55.47
C LEU A 577 -8.28 -22.48 54.46
N PRO A 578 -8.59 -21.23 54.85
CA PRO A 578 -8.40 -20.08 53.99
C PRO A 578 -6.90 -19.88 53.68
N ARG A 579 -6.59 -19.52 52.43
CA ARG A 579 -5.21 -19.19 52.04
C ARG A 579 -4.74 -17.96 52.82
N VAL A 580 -3.60 -18.10 53.51
CA VAL A 580 -2.99 -16.99 54.26
C VAL A 580 -2.22 -16.09 53.29
N THR A 581 -2.84 -14.99 52.88
CA THR A 581 -2.23 -13.94 52.03
C THR A 581 -2.01 -12.65 52.83
N PRO A 582 -0.98 -11.85 52.52
CA PRO A 582 -0.83 -10.53 53.13
C PRO A 582 -2.02 -9.62 52.75
N PRO A 583 -2.46 -8.72 53.65
CA PRO A 583 -3.52 -7.76 53.32
C PRO A 583 -3.04 -6.79 52.24
N ILE A 584 -3.93 -6.41 51.32
CA ILE A 584 -3.61 -5.49 50.21
C ILE A 584 -3.01 -4.17 50.74
N LYS A 585 -3.48 -3.68 51.90
CA LYS A 585 -2.94 -2.48 52.55
C LYS A 585 -1.46 -2.56 52.93
N ALA A 586 -0.92 -3.77 53.21
CA ALA A 586 0.49 -3.95 53.56
C ALA A 586 1.42 -3.71 52.36
N ILE A 587 0.93 -3.94 51.14
CA ILE A 587 1.67 -3.65 49.90
C ILE A 587 1.98 -2.15 49.84
N PHE A 588 1.02 -1.30 50.19
CA PHE A 588 1.11 0.17 50.21
C PHE A 588 1.63 0.74 51.53
N SER A 589 2.39 -0.02 52.33
CA SER A 589 2.99 0.53 53.56
C SER A 589 3.99 1.66 53.24
N PRO A 590 4.18 2.66 54.11
CA PRO A 590 5.13 3.75 53.89
C PRO A 590 6.55 3.25 53.56
N SER A 591 6.95 2.14 54.18
CA SER A 591 8.26 1.50 53.95
C SER A 591 8.43 0.88 52.56
N ASN A 592 7.34 0.60 51.85
CA ASN A 592 7.33 0.08 50.48
C ASN A 592 7.10 1.19 49.45
N LEU A 593 6.42 2.26 49.86
CA LEU A 593 6.14 3.43 49.04
C LEU A 593 7.32 4.39 48.92
N PHE A 594 8.15 4.54 49.97
CA PHE A 594 9.27 5.49 49.96
C PHE A 594 10.29 5.26 48.82
N PRO A 595 10.75 4.01 48.53
CA PRO A 595 11.61 3.77 47.37
C PRO A 595 10.91 4.12 46.06
N PHE A 596 9.64 3.76 45.93
CA PHE A 596 8.85 4.01 44.74
C PHE A 596 8.70 5.50 44.46
N PHE A 597 8.32 6.30 45.46
CA PHE A 597 8.18 7.75 45.29
C PHE A 597 9.51 8.47 45.08
N LEU A 598 10.60 8.01 45.68
CA LEU A 598 11.92 8.62 45.48
C LEU A 598 12.42 8.42 44.04
N TYR A 599 12.26 7.21 43.49
CA TYR A 599 12.63 6.93 42.09
C TYR A 599 11.61 7.46 41.09
N ALA A 600 10.32 7.49 41.43
CA ALA A 600 9.28 8.13 40.62
C ALA A 600 9.41 9.65 40.58
N ALA A 601 9.82 10.30 41.67
CA ALA A 601 10.11 11.73 41.70
C ALA A 601 11.30 12.09 40.80
N LEU A 602 12.37 11.28 40.83
CA LEU A 602 13.50 11.41 39.90
C LEU A 602 13.05 11.24 38.44
N PHE A 603 12.17 10.28 38.15
CA PHE A 603 11.56 10.14 36.83
C PHE A 603 10.73 11.37 36.43
N PHE A 604 9.89 11.90 37.32
CA PHE A 604 9.06 13.10 37.08
C PHE A 604 9.90 14.37 36.84
N THR A 605 11.02 14.56 37.55
CA THR A 605 11.88 15.73 37.36
C THR A 605 12.64 15.70 36.03
N PHE A 606 13.00 14.52 35.51
CA PHE A 606 13.79 14.42 34.27
C PHE A 606 12.92 14.30 33.00
N VAL A 607 11.68 13.82 33.11
CA VAL A 607 10.78 13.62 31.96
C VAL A 607 9.86 14.82 31.71
N LEU A 608 9.38 15.56 32.72
CA LEU A 608 8.35 16.61 32.51
C LEU A 608 8.87 18.04 32.35
N ILE A 609 10.13 18.33 32.70
CA ILE A 609 10.73 19.65 32.45
C ILE A 609 10.71 20.03 30.95
N PRO A 610 10.97 19.12 29.98
CA PRO A 610 10.82 19.46 28.56
C PRO A 610 9.37 19.58 28.07
N PHE A 611 8.37 19.00 28.77
CA PHE A 611 6.95 19.10 28.39
C PHE A 611 6.31 20.45 28.72
N LYS A 612 6.78 21.13 29.78
CA LYS A 612 6.17 22.41 30.21
C LYS A 612 6.54 23.60 29.31
N ASN A 613 7.59 23.46 28.49
CA ASN A 613 8.19 24.58 27.74
C ASN A 613 8.02 24.50 26.21
N ASN A 614 7.32 23.50 25.66
CA ASN A 614 7.12 23.37 24.21
C ASN A 614 5.63 23.49 23.81
N PRO A 615 5.23 24.52 23.05
CA PRO A 615 3.83 24.75 22.67
C PRO A 615 3.29 23.73 21.65
N ILE A 616 4.13 22.86 21.09
CA ILE A 616 3.75 21.87 20.06
C ILE A 616 2.75 20.83 20.59
N PHE A 617 2.71 20.59 21.91
CA PHE A 617 1.76 19.66 22.55
C PHE A 617 0.57 20.35 23.23
N CYS A 618 0.50 21.68 23.23
CA CYS A 618 -0.58 22.47 23.83
C CYS A 618 -1.36 23.26 22.76
N SER A 619 -2.12 22.58 21.90
CA SER A 619 -3.31 23.19 21.31
C SER A 619 -4.50 22.93 22.25
N PRO A 620 -5.30 23.94 22.61
CA PRO A 620 -6.49 23.71 23.42
C PRO A 620 -7.55 23.06 22.53
N ALA A 621 -7.69 21.74 22.60
CA ALA A 621 -8.86 21.05 22.10
C ALA A 621 -10.05 21.44 23.00
N ARG A 622 -10.68 22.58 22.69
CA ARG A 622 -11.96 22.96 23.25
C ARG A 622 -13.02 22.06 22.60
N GLN A 623 -13.50 21.12 23.39
CA GLN A 623 -14.78 20.41 23.31
C GLN A 623 -15.64 20.63 22.05
N GLU A 624 -15.81 19.57 21.27
CA GLU A 624 -17.15 19.08 20.94
C GLU A 624 -17.24 17.62 21.40
N LEU A 625 -17.79 17.44 22.61
CA LEU A 625 -18.27 16.17 23.13
C LEU A 625 -19.74 16.02 22.72
N SER A 626 -19.97 15.22 21.68
CA SER A 626 -21.20 14.45 21.41
C SER A 626 -20.80 13.45 20.31
N ASP A 627 -20.75 12.14 20.46
CA ASP A 627 -21.59 11.25 21.25
C ASP A 627 -20.85 9.94 21.54
N SER A 628 -21.37 9.23 22.55
CA SER A 628 -21.06 7.84 22.93
C SER A 628 -19.77 7.58 23.69
N GLY A 629 -19.87 7.73 25.02
CA GLY A 629 -18.93 7.17 25.97
C GLY A 629 -19.03 5.65 26.09
N ARG A 630 -17.90 5.04 26.43
CA ARG A 630 -17.70 4.04 27.49
C ARG A 630 -16.24 3.57 27.44
N PHE A 631 -15.46 3.93 28.46
CA PHE A 631 -14.25 3.19 28.81
C PHE A 631 -14.67 1.77 29.27
N PRO A 632 -14.04 0.68 28.81
CA PRO A 632 -14.17 -0.62 29.45
C PRO A 632 -12.84 -1.05 30.07
N PHE A 633 -12.73 -0.89 31.39
CA PHE A 633 -12.03 -1.87 32.22
C PHE A 633 -13.02 -3.01 32.45
N PHE A 634 -12.94 -4.11 31.71
CA PHE A 634 -13.42 -5.44 32.12
C PHE A 634 -12.94 -6.49 31.11
N ILE A 635 -12.33 -7.56 31.62
CA ILE A 635 -12.05 -8.79 30.88
C ILE A 635 -13.36 -9.61 30.83
N PRO A 636 -13.75 -10.14 29.66
CA PRO A 636 -14.50 -11.39 29.62
C PRO A 636 -13.70 -12.47 28.88
N LEU A 637 -13.49 -13.58 29.57
CA LEU A 637 -13.23 -14.89 28.97
C LEU A 637 -14.54 -15.41 28.37
N LYS A 638 -14.63 -15.49 27.04
CA LYS A 638 -15.48 -16.47 26.34
C LYS A 638 -15.04 -16.67 24.89
N ASP A 639 -15.01 -17.94 24.50
CA ASP A 639 -14.55 -18.50 23.23
C ASP A 639 -15.17 -17.91 21.97
N ASN A 640 -14.32 -17.65 20.97
CA ASN A 640 -14.64 -17.65 19.54
C ASN A 640 -13.33 -17.67 18.73
N PRO A 641 -12.96 -18.74 17.98
CA PRO A 641 -11.73 -18.74 17.21
C PRO A 641 -12.01 -18.22 15.80
N SER A 642 -12.16 -16.91 15.66
CA SER A 642 -12.21 -16.24 14.37
C SER A 642 -11.45 -14.92 14.46
N ARG A 643 -10.55 -14.70 13.50
CA ARG A 643 -9.60 -13.58 13.32
C ARG A 643 -8.20 -13.81 13.89
N LYS A 644 -7.26 -14.06 12.97
CA LYS A 644 -5.85 -13.63 13.05
C LYS A 644 -5.49 -13.13 11.63
N GLN A 645 -5.32 -11.82 11.44
CA GLN A 645 -4.02 -11.11 11.50
C GLN A 645 -3.04 -11.79 10.53
N LEU A 646 -3.00 -11.42 9.24
CA LEU A 646 -2.49 -10.16 8.66
C LEU A 646 -1.04 -9.91 9.11
N THR A 647 -0.09 -10.57 8.44
CA THR A 647 1.34 -10.26 8.52
C THR A 647 1.93 -10.22 7.13
N ALA A 648 2.02 -9.00 6.57
CA ALA A 648 2.95 -8.68 5.50
C ALA A 648 4.35 -8.41 6.10
N PRO A 649 5.44 -8.64 5.36
CA PRO A 649 6.75 -8.16 5.76
C PRO A 649 6.82 -6.66 5.45
N LEU A 650 6.29 -5.83 6.33
CA LEU A 650 6.53 -4.40 6.23
C LEU A 650 7.91 -4.12 6.83
N TYR A 651 8.66 -3.22 6.19
CA TYR A 651 9.81 -2.56 6.78
C TYR A 651 9.31 -1.68 7.94
N PHE A 652 8.99 -2.33 9.06
CA PHE A 652 8.45 -1.69 10.23
C PHE A 652 9.58 -0.99 10.99
N ALA A 653 9.52 0.33 11.06
CA ALA A 653 10.07 1.04 12.20
C ALA A 653 9.07 0.87 13.36
N HIS A 654 9.14 -0.26 14.04
CA HIS A 654 8.62 -0.41 15.39
C HIS A 654 9.80 -0.26 16.35
N SER A 655 9.51 0.34 17.50
CA SER A 655 10.28 0.23 18.74
C SER A 655 11.36 -0.86 18.71
N ASN A 656 12.64 -0.48 18.86
CA ASN A 656 13.77 -1.43 18.85
C ASN A 656 13.65 -2.50 19.95
N LEU A 657 12.81 -2.29 20.96
CA LEU A 657 12.52 -3.26 22.01
C LEU A 657 11.60 -4.41 21.56
N PHE A 658 10.85 -4.23 20.46
CA PHE A 658 9.89 -5.22 19.96
C PHE A 658 10.29 -5.88 18.62
N CYS A 659 11.43 -5.50 18.00
CA CYS A 659 11.94 -6.18 16.80
C CYS A 659 13.45 -5.97 16.56
N PRO A 660 14.36 -6.67 17.28
CA PRO A 660 15.78 -6.48 17.05
C PRO A 660 16.39 -7.34 15.92
N ILE A 661 15.61 -8.13 15.15
CA ILE A 661 16.21 -9.17 14.28
C ILE A 661 15.90 -9.03 12.77
N TYR A 662 14.97 -8.16 12.35
CA TYR A 662 14.69 -8.03 10.90
C TYR A 662 15.77 -7.28 10.10
N SER A 663 16.78 -6.67 10.75
CA SER A 663 17.86 -5.96 10.06
C SER A 663 19.01 -6.86 9.56
N LEU A 664 19.01 -8.18 9.87
CA LEU A 664 20.11 -9.09 9.51
C LEU A 664 19.80 -10.08 8.38
N PHE A 665 18.54 -10.22 7.97
CA PHE A 665 18.16 -11.10 6.86
C PHE A 665 17.35 -10.34 5.81
N GLY A 666 17.98 -9.33 5.21
CA GLY A 666 17.52 -8.78 3.94
C GLY A 666 17.95 -9.72 2.81
N SER A 667 17.03 -10.55 2.30
CA SER A 667 17.23 -11.21 1.02
C SER A 667 17.41 -10.12 -0.04
N LEU A 668 18.56 -10.11 -0.71
CA LEU A 668 18.85 -9.25 -1.85
C LEU A 668 17.94 -9.65 -3.02
N ALA A 669 16.71 -9.14 -3.04
CA ALA A 669 15.96 -9.06 -4.28
C ALA A 669 16.79 -8.23 -5.27
N ARG A 670 16.99 -8.77 -6.48
CA ARG A 670 17.72 -8.10 -7.55
C ARG A 670 16.78 -7.05 -8.16
N PHE A 671 16.84 -5.84 -7.60
CA PHE A 671 16.14 -4.66 -8.13
C PHE A 671 16.86 -4.14 -9.39
N PRO A 672 16.20 -3.34 -10.25
CA PRO A 672 16.89 -2.64 -11.34
C PRO A 672 18.13 -1.96 -10.79
N SER A 673 19.28 -2.26 -11.40
CA SER A 673 20.55 -1.92 -10.80
C SER A 673 20.66 -0.40 -10.66
N SER A 674 21.18 0.09 -9.52
CA SER A 674 21.56 1.50 -9.43
C SER A 674 22.53 1.88 -10.54
N GLU A 675 23.28 0.92 -11.06
CA GLU A 675 24.24 1.07 -12.15
C GLU A 675 23.56 1.39 -13.49
N GLU A 676 22.42 0.77 -13.81
CA GLU A 676 21.62 1.11 -15.00
C GLU A 676 21.15 2.57 -14.98
N ALA A 677 20.56 3.02 -13.88
CA ALA A 677 20.09 4.40 -13.75
C ALA A 677 21.25 5.42 -13.72
N ILE A 678 22.40 5.04 -13.15
CA ILE A 678 23.63 5.86 -13.23
C ILE A 678 24.11 5.96 -14.67
N ALA A 679 24.09 4.86 -15.43
CA ALA A 679 24.47 4.87 -16.85
C ALA A 679 23.50 5.72 -17.68
N GLU A 680 22.19 5.63 -17.45
CA GLU A 680 21.18 6.49 -18.07
C GLU A 680 21.43 7.97 -17.79
N TYR A 681 21.73 8.31 -16.53
CA TYR A 681 22.09 9.68 -16.14
C TYR A 681 23.39 10.15 -16.80
N GLN A 682 24.43 9.32 -16.83
CA GLN A 682 25.72 9.64 -17.46
C GLN A 682 25.60 9.79 -18.98
N ASN A 683 24.69 9.05 -19.61
CA ASN A 683 24.37 9.14 -21.03
C ASN A 683 23.47 10.35 -21.37
N GLY A 684 22.99 11.10 -20.36
CA GLY A 684 22.12 12.27 -20.54
C GLY A 684 20.64 11.94 -20.73
N ASP A 685 20.22 10.67 -20.55
CA ASP A 685 18.82 10.26 -20.61
C ASP A 685 18.13 10.50 -19.26
N PHE A 686 17.95 11.78 -18.93
CA PHE A 686 17.35 12.20 -17.66
C PHE A 686 15.90 11.72 -17.46
N PRO A 687 15.01 11.69 -18.47
CA PRO A 687 13.65 11.17 -18.28
C PRO A 687 13.63 9.70 -17.86
N LYS A 688 14.47 8.87 -18.49
CA LYS A 688 14.56 7.44 -18.16
C LYS A 688 15.19 7.22 -16.79
N ALA A 689 16.25 7.96 -16.47
CA ALA A 689 16.87 7.93 -15.14
C ALA A 689 15.88 8.36 -14.03
N ALA A 690 15.03 9.36 -14.30
CA ALA A 690 13.97 9.80 -13.37
C ALA A 690 12.94 8.69 -13.13
N GLU A 691 12.55 7.96 -14.17
CA GLU A 691 11.61 6.84 -14.06
C GLU A 691 12.22 5.70 -13.24
N THR A 692 13.45 5.28 -13.56
CA THR A 692 14.14 4.16 -12.90
C THR A 692 14.39 4.47 -11.42
N TRP A 693 14.98 5.62 -11.08
CA TRP A 693 15.17 6.02 -9.69
C TRP A 693 13.86 6.37 -8.98
N GLY A 694 12.84 6.87 -9.69
CA GLY A 694 11.51 7.13 -9.15
C GLY A 694 10.81 5.85 -8.70
N LYS A 695 10.81 4.81 -9.55
CA LYS A 695 10.31 3.46 -9.21
C LYS A 695 11.06 2.88 -8.01
N LYS A 696 12.39 2.99 -8.00
CA LYS A 696 13.20 2.50 -6.88
C LYS A 696 12.95 3.28 -5.58
N ALA A 697 12.84 4.61 -5.63
CA ALA A 697 12.53 5.44 -4.46
C ALA A 697 11.14 5.14 -3.89
N LEU A 698 10.18 4.74 -4.72
CA LEU A 698 8.85 4.34 -4.26
C LEU A 698 8.87 2.99 -3.54
N LEU A 699 9.63 2.02 -4.06
CA LEU A 699 9.78 0.69 -3.46
C LEU A 699 10.70 0.70 -2.22
N GLN A 700 11.72 1.55 -2.24
CA GLN A 700 12.72 1.71 -1.18
C GLN A 700 12.78 3.18 -0.73
N PRO A 701 11.74 3.69 -0.06
CA PRO A 701 11.64 5.10 0.30
C PRO A 701 12.64 5.55 1.36
N LEU A 702 13.38 4.61 1.96
CA LEU A 702 14.46 4.90 2.91
C LEU A 702 15.85 4.86 2.26
N ASP A 703 15.98 4.53 0.97
CA ASP A 703 17.26 4.56 0.27
C ASP A 703 17.65 6.00 -0.07
N TRP A 704 18.39 6.63 0.83
CA TRP A 704 18.76 8.03 0.73
C TRP A 704 19.70 8.33 -0.43
N LYS A 705 20.47 7.34 -0.92
CA LYS A 705 21.31 7.49 -2.12
C LYS A 705 20.47 7.59 -3.38
N THR A 706 19.47 6.71 -3.50
CA THR A 706 18.51 6.76 -4.61
C THR A 706 17.74 8.08 -4.62
N ARG A 707 17.28 8.54 -3.46
CA ARG A 707 16.64 9.87 -3.34
C ARG A 707 17.58 11.02 -3.70
N ASN A 708 18.84 10.97 -3.24
CA ASN A 708 19.83 11.95 -3.63
C ASN A 708 20.03 12.00 -5.15
N ASN A 709 20.10 10.84 -5.79
CA ASN A 709 20.28 10.74 -7.23
C ASN A 709 19.04 11.17 -8.01
N LEU A 710 17.84 10.83 -7.54
CA LEU A 710 16.59 11.31 -8.13
C LEU A 710 16.51 12.86 -8.08
N GLY A 711 16.95 13.46 -6.97
CA GLY A 711 17.09 14.91 -6.86
C GLY A 711 18.10 15.51 -7.87
N LEU A 712 19.19 14.80 -8.18
CA LEU A 712 20.13 15.22 -9.25
C LEU A 712 19.44 15.29 -10.60
N VAL A 713 18.63 14.29 -10.96
CA VAL A 713 17.88 14.28 -12.21
C VAL A 713 16.93 15.46 -12.30
N PHE A 714 16.15 15.70 -11.24
CA PHE A 714 15.24 16.84 -11.22
C PHE A 714 15.96 18.18 -11.30
N ALA A 715 17.14 18.30 -10.68
CA ALA A 715 17.96 19.50 -10.82
C ALA A 715 18.48 19.70 -12.26
N GLN A 716 18.88 18.63 -12.96
CA GLN A 716 19.28 18.70 -14.39
C GLN A 716 18.12 19.10 -15.30
N GLN A 717 16.88 18.75 -14.93
CA GLN A 717 15.67 19.14 -15.64
C GLN A 717 15.11 20.50 -15.19
N GLU A 718 15.86 21.27 -14.39
CA GLU A 718 15.45 22.56 -13.80
C GLU A 718 14.19 22.49 -12.91
N GLN A 719 13.80 21.30 -12.47
CA GLN A 719 12.67 21.06 -11.56
C GLN A 719 13.12 21.20 -10.09
N TRP A 720 13.61 22.40 -9.74
CA TRP A 720 14.18 22.71 -8.42
C TRP A 720 13.29 22.39 -7.22
N PRO A 721 11.95 22.56 -7.27
CA PRO A 721 11.10 22.19 -6.14
C PRO A 721 11.00 20.67 -5.91
N LYS A 722 11.03 19.86 -6.98
CA LYS A 722 11.10 18.39 -6.85
C LYS A 722 12.46 17.93 -6.35
N ALA A 723 13.53 18.56 -6.85
CA ALA A 723 14.89 18.32 -6.35
C ALA A 723 15.01 18.64 -4.85
N LEU A 724 14.43 19.76 -4.39
CA LEU A 724 14.34 20.11 -2.98
C LEU A 724 13.62 19.02 -2.18
N GLY A 725 12.53 18.47 -2.70
CA GLY A 725 11.79 17.41 -2.03
C GLY A 725 12.60 16.15 -1.79
N GLU A 726 13.27 15.65 -2.82
CA GLU A 726 14.07 14.43 -2.71
C GLU A 726 15.37 14.64 -1.91
N TRP A 727 16.03 15.79 -2.06
CA TRP A 727 17.22 16.08 -1.25
C TRP A 727 16.89 16.37 0.21
N THR A 728 15.71 16.92 0.52
CA THR A 728 15.23 17.02 1.90
C THR A 728 15.01 15.63 2.49
N ALA A 729 14.35 14.74 1.76
CA ALA A 729 14.15 13.36 2.19
C ALA A 729 15.49 12.63 2.42
N ALA A 730 16.43 12.76 1.49
CA ALA A 730 17.78 12.21 1.63
C ALA A 730 18.52 12.78 2.86
N PHE A 731 18.46 14.10 3.07
CA PHE A 731 19.09 14.77 4.22
C PHE A 731 18.49 14.31 5.55
N LEU A 732 17.17 14.13 5.61
CA LEU A 732 16.49 13.62 6.81
C LEU A 732 16.85 12.16 7.12
N LEU A 733 17.35 11.39 6.15
CA LEU A 733 17.77 10.00 6.33
C LEU A 733 19.29 9.88 6.61
N ALA A 734 20.11 10.74 6.02
CA ALA A 734 21.57 10.72 6.13
C ALA A 734 22.17 12.13 6.21
N PRO A 735 21.93 12.89 7.29
CA PRO A 735 22.36 14.29 7.40
C PRO A 735 23.88 14.46 7.56
N ARG A 736 24.58 13.39 7.95
CA ARG A 736 26.04 13.33 8.10
C ARG A 736 26.79 13.24 6.78
N ASP A 737 26.13 12.81 5.71
CA ASP A 737 26.77 12.64 4.42
C ASP A 737 27.05 14.01 3.77
N PRO A 738 28.31 14.31 3.41
CA PRO A 738 28.67 15.64 2.90
C PRO A 738 28.04 15.95 1.54
N VAL A 739 27.79 14.93 0.70
CA VAL A 739 27.16 15.10 -0.62
C VAL A 739 25.68 15.44 -0.45
N VAL A 740 24.99 14.70 0.41
CA VAL A 740 23.56 14.94 0.72
C VAL A 740 23.37 16.32 1.36
N ALA A 741 24.22 16.67 2.34
CA ALA A 741 24.16 17.98 2.99
C ALA A 741 24.46 19.12 2.01
N TRP A 742 25.42 18.95 1.10
CA TRP A 742 25.71 19.93 0.04
C TRP A 742 24.51 20.13 -0.88
N ASN A 743 23.96 19.04 -1.43
CA ASN A 743 22.83 19.08 -2.36
C ASN A 743 21.58 19.69 -1.72
N PHE A 744 21.27 19.34 -0.47
CA PHE A 744 20.16 19.95 0.28
C PHE A 744 20.32 21.47 0.40
N ASN A 745 21.50 21.96 0.78
CA ASN A 745 21.77 23.39 0.90
C ASN A 745 21.71 24.10 -0.47
N LEU A 746 22.17 23.44 -1.53
CA LEU A 746 22.06 23.95 -2.89
C LEU A 746 20.59 24.09 -3.32
N ALA A 747 19.74 23.09 -3.09
CA ALA A 747 18.31 23.22 -3.40
C ALA A 747 17.63 24.33 -2.60
N LEU A 748 18.00 24.55 -1.33
CA LEU A 748 17.46 25.68 -0.57
C LEU A 748 17.86 27.02 -1.20
N SER A 749 19.10 27.17 -1.67
CA SER A 749 19.53 28.39 -2.35
C SER A 749 18.76 28.66 -3.66
N LYS A 750 18.30 27.59 -4.33
CA LYS A 750 17.52 27.65 -5.58
C LYS A 750 16.01 27.77 -5.36
N ASN A 751 15.54 27.63 -4.13
CA ASN A 751 14.13 27.73 -3.76
C ASN A 751 13.95 28.76 -2.62
N PRO A 752 14.07 30.08 -2.90
CA PRO A 752 14.00 31.11 -1.85
C PRO A 752 12.64 31.21 -1.16
N GLY A 753 11.58 30.63 -1.75
CA GLY A 753 10.24 30.55 -1.16
C GLY A 753 9.99 29.33 -0.27
N ALA A 754 11.02 28.52 0.01
CA ALA A 754 10.91 27.33 0.83
C ALA A 754 10.52 27.65 2.29
N ASP A 755 9.85 26.71 2.95
CA ASP A 755 9.38 26.84 4.33
C ASP A 755 10.54 27.18 5.29
N ILE A 756 10.26 28.08 6.24
CA ILE A 756 11.18 28.48 7.31
C ILE A 756 11.72 27.24 8.05
N GLN A 757 10.92 26.19 8.19
CA GLN A 757 11.34 24.95 8.84
C GLN A 757 12.53 24.28 8.14
N LEU A 758 12.58 24.29 6.81
CA LEU A 758 13.72 23.75 6.07
C LEU A 758 14.97 24.62 6.27
N LEU A 759 14.80 25.95 6.29
CA LEU A 759 15.89 26.89 6.57
C LEU A 759 16.49 26.66 7.97
N THR A 760 15.69 26.21 8.95
CA THR A 760 16.21 25.86 10.26
C THR A 760 17.15 24.66 10.24
N LEU A 761 17.03 23.74 9.27
CA LEU A 761 17.95 22.59 9.15
C LEU A 761 19.31 22.98 8.56
N SER A 762 19.37 24.05 7.77
CA SER A 762 20.57 24.50 7.05
C SER A 762 21.51 25.40 7.86
N LYS A 763 21.05 26.00 8.98
CA LYS A 763 21.89 26.97 9.70
C LYS A 763 23.16 26.29 10.23
N LYS A 764 24.32 26.92 10.01
CA LYS A 764 25.65 26.37 10.36
C LYS A 764 26.04 26.55 11.85
N ASN A 765 25.09 26.80 12.75
CA ASN A 765 25.38 26.99 14.18
C ASN A 765 25.70 25.67 14.88
N LEU A 766 26.33 25.73 16.07
CA LEU A 766 26.75 24.54 16.83
C LEU A 766 25.56 23.62 17.15
N LEU A 767 24.43 24.21 17.58
CA LEU A 767 23.22 23.46 17.93
C LEU A 767 22.69 22.65 16.74
N ASN A 768 22.63 23.24 15.55
CA ASN A 768 22.20 22.50 14.37
C ASN A 768 23.21 21.46 13.90
N LYS A 769 24.51 21.67 14.11
CA LYS A 769 25.51 20.63 13.83
C LYS A 769 25.31 19.41 14.73
N ILE A 770 24.94 19.61 16.00
CA ILE A 770 24.59 18.53 16.93
C ILE A 770 23.30 17.85 16.48
N LYS A 771 22.25 18.65 16.22
CA LYS A 771 20.96 18.17 15.72
C LYS A 771 21.13 17.30 14.47
N ALA A 772 21.75 17.85 13.42
CA ALA A 772 22.01 17.20 12.14
C ALA A 772 23.15 16.16 12.17
N PHE A 773 23.73 15.88 13.34
CA PHE A 773 24.66 14.76 13.48
C PHE A 773 23.92 13.41 13.44
N PHE A 774 22.67 13.35 13.88
CA PHE A 774 21.85 12.14 13.76
C PHE A 774 20.56 12.48 13.03
N SER A 775 20.06 11.54 12.21
CA SER A 775 18.73 11.68 11.62
C SER A 775 17.63 11.69 12.70
N PRO A 776 16.42 12.20 12.40
CA PRO A 776 15.28 12.11 13.33
C PRO A 776 15.02 10.67 13.77
N GLY A 777 15.13 9.71 12.84
CA GLY A 777 15.01 8.30 13.16
C GLY A 777 16.09 7.86 14.14
N GLU A 778 17.36 8.17 13.90
CA GLU A 778 18.46 7.80 14.79
C GLU A 778 18.31 8.37 16.22
N TRP A 779 17.95 9.65 16.34
CA TRP A 779 17.69 10.28 17.64
C TRP A 779 16.61 9.53 18.42
N GLU A 780 15.52 9.16 17.77
CA GLU A 780 14.46 8.38 18.37
C GLU A 780 14.94 7.00 18.88
N ARG A 781 15.84 6.32 18.15
CA ARG A 781 16.40 5.03 18.63
C ARG A 781 17.29 5.24 19.85
N ILE A 782 18.05 6.34 19.90
CA ILE A 782 18.84 6.70 21.07
C ILE A 782 17.93 6.99 22.27
N VAL A 783 16.80 7.67 22.07
CA VAL A 783 15.78 7.87 23.10
C VAL A 783 15.26 6.54 23.62
N SER A 784 14.81 5.65 22.74
CA SER A 784 14.26 4.34 23.11
C SER A 784 15.29 3.50 23.89
N LEU A 785 16.54 3.41 23.42
CA LEU A 785 17.59 2.63 24.06
C LEU A 785 18.03 3.21 25.41
N SER A 786 18.14 4.55 25.50
CA SER A 786 18.49 5.23 26.75
C SER A 786 17.38 5.12 27.79
N LEU A 787 16.11 5.18 27.37
CA LEU A 787 14.95 5.01 28.24
C LEU A 787 14.84 3.57 28.75
N PHE A 788 15.03 2.57 27.91
CA PHE A 788 15.14 1.18 28.36
C PHE A 788 16.24 0.98 29.40
N SER A 789 17.44 1.50 29.10
CA SER A 789 18.59 1.41 30.01
C SER A 789 18.28 2.11 31.34
N LEU A 790 17.64 3.28 31.30
CA LEU A 790 17.21 4.00 32.49
C LEU A 790 16.26 3.17 33.35
N PHE A 791 15.24 2.52 32.75
CA PHE A 791 14.31 1.63 33.48
C PHE A 791 14.98 0.39 34.03
N PHE A 792 15.97 -0.16 33.34
CA PHE A 792 16.79 -1.25 33.85
C PHE A 792 17.55 -0.83 35.13
N PHE A 793 18.19 0.34 35.12
CA PHE A 793 18.86 0.89 36.30
C PHE A 793 17.89 1.24 37.44
N PHE A 794 16.68 1.72 37.13
CA PHE A 794 15.63 1.88 38.14
C PHE A 794 15.22 0.54 38.76
N GLY A 795 15.10 -0.53 37.97
CA GLY A 795 14.84 -1.88 38.47
C GLY A 795 15.94 -2.37 39.44
N LEU A 796 17.21 -2.14 39.11
CA LEU A 796 18.33 -2.47 40.00
C LEU A 796 18.30 -1.64 41.30
N ALA A 797 18.02 -0.34 41.19
CA ALA A 797 17.88 0.54 42.35
C ALA A 797 16.72 0.10 43.25
N LEU A 798 15.61 -0.35 42.67
CA LEU A 798 14.46 -0.89 43.39
C LEU A 798 14.80 -2.21 44.10
N LEU A 799 15.47 -3.15 43.42
CA LEU A 799 15.94 -4.39 44.03
C LEU A 799 16.89 -4.12 45.20
N SER A 800 17.73 -3.09 45.07
CA SER A 800 18.62 -2.66 46.14
C SER A 800 17.87 -2.04 47.32
N ALA A 801 16.85 -1.21 47.07
CA ALA A 801 16.01 -0.65 48.11
C ALA A 801 15.25 -1.72 48.92
N PHE A 802 14.86 -2.82 48.27
CA PHE A 802 14.27 -4.00 48.92
C PHE A 802 15.32 -4.97 49.51
N ARG A 803 16.60 -4.54 49.59
CA ARG A 803 17.73 -5.29 50.15
C ARG A 803 17.98 -6.65 49.50
N LYS A 804 17.59 -6.82 48.23
CA LYS A 804 17.88 -8.03 47.44
C LYS A 804 19.30 -8.01 46.88
N ILE A 805 19.85 -6.82 46.64
CA ILE A 805 21.18 -6.59 46.06
C ILE A 805 21.84 -5.41 46.81
N PRO A 806 23.15 -5.44 47.09
CA PRO A 806 23.85 -4.26 47.61
C PRO A 806 23.78 -3.07 46.64
N LEU A 807 23.62 -1.85 47.18
CA LEU A 807 23.63 -0.64 46.37
C LEU A 807 25.06 -0.34 45.94
N HIS A 808 25.35 -0.50 44.65
CA HIS A 808 26.65 -0.17 44.09
C HIS A 808 26.63 1.21 43.43
N SER A 809 27.75 1.96 43.53
CA SER A 809 27.90 3.28 42.92
C SER A 809 27.63 3.29 41.41
N PHE A 810 27.86 2.17 40.71
CA PHE A 810 27.56 2.06 39.28
C PHE A 810 26.06 2.21 38.96
N VAL A 811 25.17 1.84 39.89
CA VAL A 811 23.71 2.00 39.70
C VAL A 811 23.35 3.47 39.67
N LEU A 812 23.92 4.28 40.57
CA LEU A 812 23.69 5.73 40.61
C LEU A 812 24.29 6.43 39.39
N ILE A 813 25.51 6.05 39.00
CA ILE A 813 26.17 6.59 37.80
C ILE A 813 25.34 6.25 36.55
N GLY A 814 24.86 5.02 36.43
CA GLY A 814 23.99 4.58 35.33
C GLY A 814 22.70 5.39 35.26
N LEU A 815 22.01 5.59 36.39
CA LEU A 815 20.81 6.42 36.46
C LEU A 815 21.05 7.85 35.96
N ILE A 816 22.14 8.50 36.41
CA ILE A 816 22.46 9.87 36.00
C ILE A 816 22.79 9.91 34.50
N MET A 817 23.66 9.02 34.03
CA MET A 817 24.12 8.99 32.65
C MET A 817 22.99 8.71 31.65
N PHE A 818 22.14 7.71 31.91
CA PHE A 818 21.05 7.39 30.99
C PHE A 818 19.90 8.41 31.09
N SER A 819 19.71 9.05 32.24
CA SER A 819 18.75 10.16 32.37
C SER A 819 19.17 11.37 31.54
N THR A 820 20.44 11.79 31.62
CA THR A 820 20.95 12.92 30.82
C THR A 820 20.94 12.59 29.33
N LEU A 821 21.34 11.37 28.94
CA LEU A 821 21.30 10.93 27.55
C LEU A 821 19.87 10.88 27.01
N SER A 822 18.91 10.37 27.78
CA SER A 822 17.49 10.31 27.38
C SER A 822 16.89 11.70 27.21
N CYS A 823 17.18 12.64 28.13
CA CYS A 823 16.71 14.02 28.03
C CYS A 823 17.31 14.75 26.82
N LEU A 824 18.63 14.64 26.61
CA LEU A 824 19.31 15.27 25.48
C LEU A 824 18.80 14.73 24.14
N SER A 825 18.73 13.40 24.00
CA SER A 825 18.25 12.78 22.76
C SER A 825 16.79 13.10 22.47
N PHE A 826 15.94 13.17 23.50
CA PHE A 826 14.54 13.56 23.35
C PHE A 826 14.39 15.02 22.94
N TRP A 827 15.19 15.92 23.53
CA TRP A 827 15.23 17.33 23.15
C TRP A 827 15.61 17.51 21.69
N GLU A 828 16.70 16.86 21.24
CA GLU A 828 17.14 16.93 19.85
C GLU A 828 16.14 16.32 18.88
N PHE A 829 15.51 15.19 19.24
CA PHE A 829 14.42 14.60 18.46
C PHE A 829 13.26 15.59 18.28
N VAL A 830 12.74 16.16 19.37
CA VAL A 830 11.61 17.12 19.32
C VAL A 830 11.98 18.39 18.53
N SER A 831 13.26 18.79 18.55
CA SER A 831 13.74 19.96 17.79
C SER A 831 13.56 19.84 16.27
N TYR A 832 13.38 18.63 15.73
CA TYR A 832 13.06 18.39 14.32
C TYR A 832 11.62 18.78 13.95
N GLY A 833 10.72 19.00 14.91
CA GLY A 833 9.38 19.50 14.63
C GLY A 833 8.58 18.58 13.71
N ILE A 834 8.03 19.11 12.61
CA ILE A 834 7.18 18.34 11.67
C ILE A 834 7.92 17.17 11.03
N PHE A 835 9.25 17.23 10.89
CA PHE A 835 10.07 16.18 10.28
C PHE A 835 10.17 14.93 11.16
N THR A 836 9.73 14.98 12.42
CA THR A 836 9.60 13.78 13.26
C THR A 836 8.40 12.93 12.87
N ASP A 837 7.46 13.46 12.08
CA ASP A 837 6.29 12.71 11.67
C ASP A 837 6.64 11.77 10.49
N PRO A 838 6.35 10.46 10.58
CA PRO A 838 6.65 9.52 9.50
C PRO A 838 5.82 9.78 8.23
N PHE A 839 4.74 10.55 8.32
CA PHE A 839 3.88 10.96 7.21
C PHE A 839 4.06 12.43 6.84
N SER A 840 5.20 13.02 7.20
CA SER A 840 5.59 14.34 6.71
C SER A 840 6.10 14.29 5.27
N GLY A 841 5.87 15.39 4.57
CA GLY A 841 6.31 15.58 3.20
C GLY A 841 6.37 17.06 2.83
N ILE A 842 6.65 17.33 1.58
CA ILE A 842 6.79 18.68 1.03
C ILE A 842 6.03 18.80 -0.28
N ILE A 843 5.41 19.95 -0.49
CA ILE A 843 4.74 20.27 -1.74
C ILE A 843 5.82 20.61 -2.77
N VAL A 844 5.86 19.89 -3.87
CA VAL A 844 6.88 20.03 -4.92
C VAL A 844 6.36 20.73 -6.17
N GLN A 845 5.09 21.14 -6.18
CA GLN A 845 4.50 21.91 -7.28
C GLN A 845 3.44 22.88 -6.75
N ASP A 846 3.48 24.12 -7.25
CA ASP A 846 2.47 25.14 -6.96
C ASP A 846 1.09 24.60 -7.31
N SER A 847 0.18 24.63 -6.35
CA SER A 847 -1.13 24.03 -6.50
C SER A 847 -2.13 24.63 -5.52
N PHE A 848 -3.33 24.06 -5.47
CA PHE A 848 -4.40 24.55 -4.61
C PHE A 848 -4.86 23.46 -3.66
N ILE A 849 -5.08 23.81 -2.40
CA ILE A 849 -5.75 22.93 -1.45
C ILE A 849 -7.27 23.10 -1.55
N ARG A 850 -7.97 21.98 -1.43
CA ARG A 850 -9.42 21.87 -1.58
C ARG A 850 -10.07 21.41 -0.29
N SER A 851 -11.33 21.74 -0.06
CA SER A 851 -12.08 21.22 1.10
C SER A 851 -12.49 19.75 0.91
N VAL A 852 -12.68 19.31 -0.32
CA VAL A 852 -13.10 17.94 -0.70
C VAL A 852 -12.15 17.39 -1.80
N PRO A 853 -11.85 16.08 -1.82
CA PRO A 853 -10.98 15.45 -2.82
C PRO A 853 -11.68 15.26 -4.18
N THR A 854 -12.16 16.35 -4.79
CA THR A 854 -12.89 16.36 -6.06
C THR A 854 -12.37 17.45 -7.00
N GLU A 855 -12.44 17.21 -8.31
CA GLU A 855 -11.98 18.17 -9.32
C GLU A 855 -12.92 19.35 -9.56
N ILE A 856 -14.18 19.22 -9.15
CA ILE A 856 -15.27 20.18 -9.37
C ILE A 856 -14.98 21.53 -8.67
N GLN A 857 -15.28 22.64 -9.35
CA GLN A 857 -15.01 24.02 -8.90
C GLN A 857 -15.45 24.26 -7.44
N GLN A 858 -14.46 24.43 -6.57
CA GLN A 858 -14.62 24.80 -5.16
C GLN A 858 -13.66 25.94 -4.82
N GLN A 859 -13.86 26.56 -3.64
CA GLN A 859 -12.92 27.55 -3.09
C GLN A 859 -11.55 26.91 -2.93
N ASN A 860 -10.62 27.37 -3.74
CA ASN A 860 -9.25 26.88 -3.84
C ASN A 860 -8.32 27.86 -3.12
N LEU A 861 -7.61 27.39 -2.10
CA LEU A 861 -6.56 28.20 -1.45
C LEU A 861 -5.22 27.88 -2.11
N PRO A 862 -4.51 28.87 -2.69
CA PRO A 862 -3.23 28.64 -3.34
C PRO A 862 -2.17 28.25 -2.31
N VAL A 863 -1.35 27.28 -2.67
CA VAL A 863 -0.20 26.83 -1.89
C VAL A 863 1.02 26.74 -2.79
N LYS A 864 2.14 27.26 -2.28
CA LYS A 864 3.42 27.27 -3.00
C LYS A 864 4.23 26.00 -2.75
N ALA A 865 4.97 25.58 -3.76
CA ALA A 865 6.00 24.57 -3.64
C ALA A 865 7.07 24.99 -2.62
N GLY A 866 7.66 24.02 -1.94
CA GLY A 866 8.58 24.24 -0.82
C GLY A 866 7.90 24.29 0.55
N SER A 867 6.58 24.24 0.63
CA SER A 867 5.84 24.19 1.90
C SER A 867 5.85 22.78 2.52
N VAL A 868 6.15 22.68 3.81
CA VAL A 868 6.21 21.39 4.51
C VAL A 868 4.85 21.07 5.14
N VAL A 869 4.43 19.81 5.02
CA VAL A 869 3.09 19.36 5.39
C VAL A 869 3.10 17.99 6.06
N LYS A 870 2.07 17.72 6.86
CA LYS A 870 1.78 16.39 7.42
C LYS A 870 0.57 15.79 6.73
N ILE A 871 0.68 14.52 6.30
CA ILE A 871 -0.45 13.80 5.72
C ILE A 871 -1.29 13.14 6.82
N LYS A 872 -2.60 13.40 6.81
CA LYS A 872 -3.56 12.81 7.77
C LYS A 872 -4.36 11.66 7.19
N LYS A 873 -4.79 11.82 5.93
CA LYS A 873 -5.67 10.89 5.25
C LYS A 873 -5.30 10.82 3.77
N THR A 874 -5.67 9.70 3.16
CA THR A 874 -5.52 9.48 1.73
C THR A 874 -6.87 9.04 1.17
N TYR A 875 -7.12 9.37 -0.10
CA TYR A 875 -8.33 8.97 -0.81
C TYR A 875 -8.05 9.00 -2.32
N LEU A 876 -8.01 7.84 -2.98
CA LEU A 876 -7.92 7.72 -4.45
C LEU A 876 -7.01 8.77 -5.15
N GLY A 877 -5.75 8.87 -4.74
CA GLY A 877 -4.76 9.77 -5.34
C GLY A 877 -4.78 11.21 -4.79
N TRP A 878 -5.52 11.42 -3.71
CA TRP A 878 -5.53 12.65 -2.93
C TRP A 878 -4.93 12.45 -1.54
N TYR A 879 -4.29 13.50 -1.05
CA TYR A 879 -3.78 13.61 0.30
C TYR A 879 -4.49 14.73 1.04
N MET A 880 -5.00 14.42 2.23
CA MET A 880 -5.41 15.44 3.18
C MET A 880 -4.18 15.89 3.95
N ILE A 881 -3.70 17.08 3.64
CA ILE A 881 -2.52 17.70 4.25
C ILE A 881 -2.93 18.64 5.38
N GLU A 882 -2.06 18.73 6.39
CA GLU A 882 -2.13 19.67 7.51
C GLU A 882 -0.81 20.46 7.58
N PHE A 883 -0.92 21.79 7.59
CA PHE A 883 0.21 22.70 7.82
C PHE A 883 0.43 22.92 9.31
N ILE A 884 1.57 23.50 9.67
CA ILE A 884 1.94 23.80 11.07
C ILE A 884 0.96 24.78 11.73
N ASN A 885 0.39 25.70 10.96
CA ASN A 885 -0.64 26.64 11.42
C ASN A 885 -2.00 25.97 11.66
N GLY A 886 -2.13 24.66 11.45
CA GLY A 886 -3.35 23.88 11.60
C GLY A 886 -4.29 23.91 10.38
N GLN A 887 -3.95 24.65 9.33
CA GLN A 887 -4.72 24.69 8.09
C GLN A 887 -4.71 23.33 7.42
N LYS A 888 -5.87 22.90 6.92
CA LYS A 888 -6.08 21.58 6.32
C LYS A 888 -6.70 21.70 4.93
N GLY A 889 -6.37 20.76 4.07
CA GLY A 889 -7.05 20.61 2.78
C GLY A 889 -6.54 19.41 1.98
N TRP A 890 -7.22 19.13 0.89
CA TRP A 890 -6.92 18.05 -0.04
C TRP A 890 -6.08 18.55 -1.20
N ILE A 891 -5.02 17.81 -1.52
CA ILE A 891 -4.11 18.07 -2.63
C ILE A 891 -3.86 16.76 -3.40
N ARG A 892 -3.53 16.84 -4.69
CA ARG A 892 -3.14 15.65 -5.48
C ARG A 892 -1.84 15.07 -4.96
N SER A 893 -1.77 13.74 -4.86
CA SER A 893 -0.60 13.04 -4.32
C SER A 893 0.68 13.29 -5.12
N GLN A 894 0.57 13.47 -6.44
CA GLN A 894 1.71 13.76 -7.32
C GLN A 894 2.39 15.11 -7.04
N ASN A 895 1.71 16.02 -6.33
CA ASN A 895 2.25 17.33 -5.97
C ASN A 895 3.02 17.30 -4.64
N VAL A 896 3.10 16.14 -3.97
CA VAL A 896 3.69 16.00 -2.64
C VAL A 896 4.71 14.87 -2.64
N THR A 897 5.95 15.19 -2.27
CA THR A 897 6.99 14.19 -1.99
C THR A 897 7.00 13.87 -0.50
N LEU A 898 6.80 12.59 -0.16
CA LEU A 898 6.90 12.08 1.20
C LEU A 898 8.36 11.80 1.59
N PHE A 899 8.74 12.13 2.83
CA PHE A 899 10.13 11.99 3.28
C PHE A 899 10.52 10.56 3.65
N TYR A 900 9.61 9.82 4.27
CA TYR A 900 9.91 8.50 4.87
C TYR A 900 9.11 7.36 4.27
N LYS A 901 7.80 7.53 4.14
CA LYS A 901 6.86 6.46 3.81
C LYS A 901 6.28 6.59 2.40
N PRO A 902 5.90 5.47 1.76
CA PRO A 902 5.22 5.53 0.48
C PRO A 902 3.73 5.89 0.66
N PRO A 903 3.08 6.41 -0.40
CA PRO A 903 1.65 6.75 -0.42
C PRO A 903 0.71 5.69 0.15
N GLN A 904 1.02 4.42 -0.14
CA GLN A 904 0.16 3.26 0.07
C GLN A 904 0.00 2.90 1.55
N GLU A 905 0.92 3.32 2.42
CA GLU A 905 0.86 2.97 3.84
C GLU A 905 -0.27 3.68 4.59
N LEU A 906 -0.65 4.88 4.13
CA LEU A 906 -1.79 5.62 4.68
C LEU A 906 -3.13 5.16 4.08
N ALA A 907 -3.09 4.42 2.96
CA ALA A 907 -4.29 4.04 2.23
C ALA A 907 -5.00 2.85 2.91
N PRO A 908 -6.33 2.88 3.04
CA PRO A 908 -7.07 1.72 3.52
C PRO A 908 -6.81 0.52 2.58
N PRO A 909 -6.92 -0.74 3.08
CA PRO A 909 -6.52 -1.93 2.31
C PRO A 909 -7.16 -2.01 0.92
N LYS A 910 -8.40 -1.53 0.79
CA LYS A 910 -9.16 -1.50 -0.46
C LYS A 910 -8.61 -0.52 -1.52
N GLU A 911 -7.88 0.51 -1.10
CA GLU A 911 -7.35 1.56 -1.97
C GLU A 911 -5.86 1.37 -2.31
N LYS A 912 -5.14 0.50 -1.60
CA LYS A 912 -3.72 0.21 -1.89
C LYS A 912 -3.44 -0.19 -3.35
N PRO A 913 -4.27 -1.00 -4.03
CA PRO A 913 -4.07 -1.34 -5.44
C PRO A 913 -4.11 -0.11 -6.37
N PHE A 914 -4.97 0.87 -6.08
CA PHE A 914 -5.04 2.11 -6.86
C PHE A 914 -3.70 2.85 -6.83
N TYR A 915 -3.10 2.99 -5.65
CA TYR A 915 -1.80 3.66 -5.48
C TYR A 915 -0.62 2.85 -6.06
N LEU A 916 -0.78 1.55 -6.33
CA LEU A 916 0.19 0.74 -7.08
C LEU A 916 0.00 0.93 -8.59
N SER A 917 -1.24 1.09 -9.07
CA SER A 917 -1.57 1.28 -10.49
C SER A 917 -1.27 2.67 -11.06
N ILE A 918 -1.07 3.69 -10.22
CA ILE A 918 -0.76 5.06 -10.66
C ILE A 918 0.63 5.15 -11.32
N PHE A 919 1.52 4.19 -11.06
CA PHE A 919 2.86 4.17 -11.62
C PHE A 919 2.94 3.04 -12.66
N PRO A 920 3.34 3.33 -13.91
CA PRO A 920 3.37 2.33 -14.97
C PRO A 920 4.36 1.20 -14.59
N PRO A 921 4.09 -0.04 -15.02
CA PRO A 921 4.88 -1.23 -14.69
C PRO A 921 6.37 -1.06 -14.98
#